data_AF-A0A2A9NEP0-F1
#
_entry.id   AF-A0A2A9NEP0-F1
#
_cell.length_a   1.000
_cell.length_b   1.000
_cell.length_c   1.000
_cell.angle_alpha   90.00
_cell.angle_beta   90.00
_cell.angle_gamma   90.00
#
_symmetry.space_group_name_H-M   'P 1'
#
loop_
_entity.id
_entity.type
_entity.pdbx_description
1 polymer ?
#
loop_
_entity_poly.entity_id
_entity_poly.type
_entity_poly.pdbx_seq_one_letter_code
_entity_poly.pdbx_strand_id
1 'polypeptide(L)'
;MWQLSALHAFLLFSLSPAVWALHESDVGVVDWYKQLVGVPLSGSVDTSPVFHHGIENSTEGLLLTATTGNVLAALFPTNGSVAWRFLFQPEDRIAGFYRDGNVVTTLSGPGGSTLRSFEALTGHLVSEQRLHDPSKGRPSEPPHFGKSVTYAIQDESSAESRGPYILTNGCTVSRIDETTGNAIWSWTSPNPSSVVYTKLMHTPYATYAIGVTSSFGSYTLHITALSSSTGEVLNEVEVPSSIKAPVNDLILLARQTTERYRPRIVWLERDSGLVKSKALTPDLKNPPASSKGLSCERIMDVGLSSLGYFVAVEKSRHAAWVTKILEDGTQIRGLYEFTKLKAEDAPEAVYTGGTDKDGNILVGRVSWSRRVGKAVMDIFAPHISERSQRFYFNFDTDSHGLISHATLTTTPSPHLIITTSTGSVQSWSFPVPTTQDSSSNQTQSRPDGEVTWIREEGLTAISATDFVELPERTTDSVGREGEGFVGRVMRQLVEARNFPQYITNFIIRFTTGSYPSLVPPSAMRSSSSGSANATVSPMVRDPFGFRQLIIVATHLGKVYALDSASGEVVWSRVLGLGWAGEESGEKRIVVGGRVVVVKVFVVGEEEGKPEVVFVAHRKAANGLLDTVLFHVDAMTGVDAREGTEEDKGEDNKGPLEGTDAISGQLVETYLLKKKKKIVVMLDDFLQVYLYPENDETRKIFSRAASSLSFPLRVGLPVDQMVPGGEPIRPRQRIVGHGVELNKDLSDRYVAYARWTLNLPPDEDIQTFVPASKGPIASLGKVMGNKTTLYKYLNGNMFGVLTAPSPANQDSTTSESKAVPTCGIYVVDGVKGTIIYRAAVPAWTGSPQGVGKVCNVKMSLTENWLVYHYYDEDMGSGTAAKGQTKGWRIVSVEMYEGLTDEKFKSSDMGAYNKEMANVTVIEQAYVFPYGVSALATTSTKFGITSKDLIVATLNGRIQSFPRRMLDPRRPNRKPTNVELEEMLVQYDPLLPDDPKRVLSHNYQTANIQRIVTSPALLESTSLVFAYGLDLFLTRVSPSGTFDVLSESFNKAQLVFTVSGLVLAIVVTRPMVKRKMLQQKWYR
;
A
#
# COMPACT_ATOMS: atom_id res chain seq x y z
N MET A 1 -33.29 -5.24 -57.94
CA MET A 1 -33.54 -4.57 -56.64
C MET A 1 -33.05 -5.42 -55.46
N TRP A 2 -33.43 -6.70 -55.36
CA TRP A 2 -33.00 -7.62 -54.27
C TRP A 2 -31.48 -7.90 -54.16
N GLN A 3 -30.73 -7.89 -55.25
CA GLN A 3 -29.27 -8.06 -55.19
C GLN A 3 -28.52 -6.80 -54.72
N LEU A 4 -29.09 -5.60 -54.94
CA LEU A 4 -28.48 -4.36 -54.45
C LEU A 4 -28.69 -4.18 -52.94
N SER A 5 -29.85 -4.60 -52.40
CA SER A 5 -30.11 -4.56 -50.96
C SER A 5 -29.27 -5.58 -50.18
N ALA A 6 -28.99 -6.75 -50.74
CA ALA A 6 -28.08 -7.72 -50.13
C ALA A 6 -26.62 -7.22 -50.11
N LEU A 7 -26.18 -6.54 -51.18
CA LEU A 7 -24.83 -5.96 -51.24
C LEU A 7 -24.68 -4.76 -50.28
N HIS A 8 -25.72 -3.92 -50.14
CA HIS A 8 -25.73 -2.82 -49.17
C HIS A 8 -25.76 -3.32 -47.73
N ALA A 9 -26.50 -4.40 -47.44
CA ALA A 9 -26.48 -5.03 -46.12
C ALA A 9 -25.11 -5.65 -45.78
N PHE A 10 -24.43 -6.24 -46.76
CA PHE A 10 -23.09 -6.80 -46.59
C PHE A 10 -22.01 -5.73 -46.41
N LEU A 11 -22.13 -4.60 -47.14
CA LEU A 11 -21.24 -3.44 -46.99
C LEU A 11 -21.46 -2.71 -45.64
N LEU A 12 -22.71 -2.57 -45.19
CA LEU A 12 -23.04 -2.03 -43.86
C LEU A 12 -22.54 -2.91 -42.71
N PHE A 13 -22.53 -4.24 -42.88
CA PHE A 13 -21.94 -5.16 -41.90
C PHE A 13 -20.40 -5.18 -41.91
N SER A 14 -19.77 -4.81 -43.03
CA SER A 14 -18.30 -4.71 -43.15
C SER A 14 -17.71 -3.40 -42.63
N LEU A 15 -18.57 -2.44 -42.28
CA LEU A 15 -18.20 -1.10 -41.78
C LEU A 15 -18.34 -0.97 -40.26
N SER A 16 -18.69 -2.03 -39.54
CA SER A 16 -18.59 -2.01 -38.08
C SER A 16 -17.10 -2.00 -37.70
N PRO A 17 -16.58 -0.95 -37.05
CA PRO A 17 -15.21 -0.97 -36.58
C PRO A 17 -15.09 -2.15 -35.59
N ALA A 18 -14.06 -2.97 -35.75
CA ALA A 18 -13.63 -3.86 -34.68
C ALA A 18 -13.36 -2.95 -33.47
N VAL A 19 -14.22 -3.03 -32.45
CA VAL A 19 -14.10 -2.20 -31.26
C VAL A 19 -13.02 -2.81 -30.38
N TRP A 20 -11.89 -2.11 -30.26
CA TRP A 20 -10.80 -2.45 -29.35
C TRP A 20 -11.10 -1.88 -27.95
N ALA A 21 -12.20 -2.31 -27.34
CA ALA A 21 -12.56 -1.95 -25.97
C ALA A 21 -12.92 -3.21 -25.18
N LEU A 22 -12.73 -3.17 -23.87
CA LEU A 22 -13.28 -4.17 -22.97
C LEU A 22 -14.82 -4.19 -23.18
N HIS A 23 -15.42 -5.36 -23.35
CA HIS A 23 -16.88 -5.44 -23.39
C HIS A 23 -17.44 -5.05 -22.02
N GLU A 24 -18.56 -4.32 -21.99
CA GLU A 24 -19.22 -3.94 -20.73
C GLU A 24 -19.53 -5.16 -19.84
N SER A 25 -19.75 -6.33 -20.45
CA SER A 25 -19.95 -7.61 -19.77
C SER A 25 -18.74 -8.12 -18.99
N ASP A 26 -17.53 -7.62 -19.27
CA ASP A 26 -16.29 -8.13 -18.69
C ASP A 26 -15.85 -7.30 -17.47
N VAL A 27 -16.41 -6.11 -17.29
CA VAL A 27 -16.12 -5.21 -16.18
C VAL A 27 -16.60 -5.84 -14.87
N GLY A 28 -15.71 -5.91 -13.87
CA GLY A 28 -15.96 -6.54 -12.58
C GLY A 28 -15.85 -8.07 -12.60
N VAL A 29 -15.46 -8.63 -13.75
CA VAL A 29 -15.40 -10.08 -13.97
C VAL A 29 -13.97 -10.55 -14.24
N VAL A 30 -13.25 -9.82 -15.10
CA VAL A 30 -11.81 -10.06 -15.36
C VAL A 30 -10.91 -9.21 -14.47
N ASP A 31 -11.47 -8.17 -13.88
CA ASP A 31 -10.80 -7.18 -13.05
C ASP A 31 -11.52 -6.98 -11.71
N TRP A 32 -10.75 -6.52 -10.72
CA TRP A 32 -11.29 -6.07 -9.44
C TRP A 32 -10.48 -4.88 -8.92
N TYR A 33 -11.14 -4.07 -8.11
CA TYR A 33 -10.59 -2.86 -7.52
C TYR A 33 -10.96 -2.79 -6.05
N LYS A 34 -9.96 -2.59 -5.18
CA LYS A 34 -10.16 -2.45 -3.73
C LYS A 34 -9.71 -1.07 -3.30
N GLN A 35 -10.70 -0.24 -2.94
CA GLN A 35 -10.50 1.11 -2.42
C GLN A 35 -10.15 1.06 -0.92
N LEU A 36 -8.95 1.54 -0.58
CA LEU A 36 -8.45 1.60 0.79
C LEU A 36 -8.25 3.06 1.23
N VAL A 37 -8.15 3.32 2.53
CA VAL A 37 -7.91 4.67 3.06
C VAL A 37 -6.52 4.79 3.70
N GLY A 38 -5.89 3.66 4.04
CA GLY A 38 -4.61 3.61 4.72
C GLY A 38 -4.77 3.34 6.20
N VAL A 39 -3.65 2.99 6.84
CA VAL A 39 -3.62 2.65 8.26
C VAL A 39 -3.93 3.91 9.09
N PRO A 40 -4.97 3.90 9.96
CA PRO A 40 -5.32 5.06 10.76
C PRO A 40 -4.19 5.53 11.70
N LEU A 41 -4.05 6.84 11.86
CA LEU A 41 -3.11 7.46 12.79
C LEU A 41 -3.67 7.47 14.21
N SER A 42 -3.42 6.41 14.97
CA SER A 42 -3.90 6.26 16.36
C SER A 42 -3.10 7.01 17.43
N GLY A 43 -2.05 7.74 17.05
CA GLY A 43 -1.10 8.35 18.01
C GLY A 43 -1.60 9.58 18.76
N SER A 44 -2.70 10.21 18.33
CA SER A 44 -3.29 11.40 18.95
C SER A 44 -4.79 11.46 18.68
N VAL A 45 -5.55 12.11 19.57
CA VAL A 45 -6.99 12.38 19.42
C VAL A 45 -7.28 13.21 18.16
N ASP A 46 -6.35 14.08 17.77
CA ASP A 46 -6.51 14.96 16.60
C ASP A 46 -6.31 14.22 15.26
N THR A 47 -5.89 12.95 15.29
CA THR A 47 -5.66 12.14 14.08
C THR A 47 -6.34 10.78 14.11
N SER A 48 -6.76 10.32 15.30
CA SER A 48 -7.32 8.99 15.48
C SER A 48 -8.75 8.88 14.95
N PRO A 49 -9.22 7.66 14.63
CA PRO A 49 -10.60 7.44 14.21
C PRO A 49 -11.61 7.96 15.24
N VAL A 50 -12.60 8.72 14.81
CA VAL A 50 -13.64 9.26 15.71
C VAL A 50 -15.01 9.26 15.05
N PHE A 51 -16.03 8.93 15.83
CA PHE A 51 -17.42 9.10 15.42
C PHE A 51 -17.80 10.58 15.36
N HIS A 52 -18.38 10.99 14.24
CA HIS A 52 -18.94 12.32 14.04
C HIS A 52 -20.46 12.22 13.88
N HIS A 53 -21.17 12.72 14.89
CA HIS A 53 -22.63 12.76 14.98
C HIS A 53 -23.13 14.21 14.92
N GLY A 54 -24.44 14.42 14.78
CA GLY A 54 -25.03 15.76 14.75
C GLY A 54 -24.82 16.50 13.42
N ILE A 55 -24.62 15.75 12.34
CA ILE A 55 -24.51 16.33 10.99
C ILE A 55 -25.94 16.51 10.42
N GLU A 56 -26.25 17.72 9.95
CA GLU A 56 -27.53 18.00 9.30
C GLU A 56 -27.78 17.00 8.16
N ASN A 57 -29.01 16.46 8.07
CA ASN A 57 -29.41 15.44 7.10
C ASN A 57 -28.74 14.05 7.21
N SER A 58 -28.01 13.76 8.30
CA SER A 58 -27.43 12.43 8.57
C SER A 58 -28.08 11.75 9.78
N THR A 59 -28.59 10.52 9.60
CA THR A 59 -29.17 9.72 10.69
C THR A 59 -28.17 8.77 11.35
N GLU A 60 -27.13 8.34 10.63
CA GLU A 60 -26.15 7.33 11.09
C GLU A 60 -24.81 7.96 11.55
N GLY A 61 -24.51 9.20 11.13
CA GLY A 61 -23.20 9.82 11.36
C GLY A 61 -22.09 9.22 10.48
N LEU A 62 -20.85 9.65 10.69
CA LEU A 62 -19.68 9.20 9.93
C LEU A 62 -18.52 8.86 10.86
N LEU A 63 -17.66 7.93 10.43
CA LEU A 63 -16.38 7.68 11.06
C LEU A 63 -15.29 8.46 10.31
N LEU A 64 -14.74 9.49 10.94
CA LEU A 64 -13.65 10.29 10.37
C LEU A 64 -12.30 9.70 10.79
N THR A 65 -11.35 9.66 9.87
CA THR A 65 -9.99 9.16 10.15
C THR A 65 -8.95 9.85 9.28
N ALA A 66 -7.79 10.13 9.87
CA ALA A 66 -6.58 10.50 9.14
C ALA A 66 -5.62 9.30 9.12
N THR A 67 -4.95 9.07 7.98
CA THR A 67 -4.16 7.84 7.77
C THR A 67 -2.70 8.11 7.46
N THR A 68 -1.86 7.09 7.65
CA THR A 68 -0.43 7.11 7.29
C THR A 68 -0.19 7.31 5.79
N GLY A 69 -1.18 6.97 4.96
CA GLY A 69 -1.19 7.22 3.51
C GLY A 69 -1.43 8.69 3.13
N ASN A 70 -1.47 9.59 4.13
CA ASN A 70 -1.80 11.01 3.97
C ASN A 70 -3.20 11.25 3.38
N VAL A 71 -4.18 10.50 3.89
CA VAL A 71 -5.58 10.57 3.45
C VAL A 71 -6.45 11.00 4.63
N LEU A 72 -7.34 11.95 4.39
CA LEU A 72 -8.51 12.19 5.26
C LEU A 72 -9.67 11.42 4.66
N ALA A 73 -10.32 10.56 5.44
CA ALA A 73 -11.43 9.77 4.96
C ALA A 73 -12.62 9.78 5.94
N ALA A 74 -13.81 9.67 5.37
CA ALA A 74 -15.03 9.36 6.08
C ALA A 74 -15.52 7.96 5.67
N LEU A 75 -15.76 7.11 6.65
CA LEU A 75 -16.32 5.77 6.46
C LEU A 75 -17.74 5.72 7.03
N PHE A 76 -18.59 4.92 6.40
CA PHE A 76 -19.89 4.58 6.96
C PHE A 76 -19.71 3.58 8.11
N PRO A 77 -20.20 3.87 9.33
CA PRO A 77 -20.06 2.96 10.46
C PRO A 77 -20.68 1.58 10.27
N THR A 78 -21.75 1.48 9.48
CA THR A 78 -22.57 0.27 9.35
C THR A 78 -21.93 -0.82 8.50
N ASN A 79 -21.29 -0.45 7.39
CA ASN A 79 -20.69 -1.38 6.42
C ASN A 79 -19.18 -1.16 6.18
N GLY A 80 -18.61 -0.08 6.70
CA GLY A 80 -17.21 0.29 6.50
C GLY A 80 -16.88 0.75 5.08
N SER A 81 -17.86 1.02 4.21
CA SER A 81 -17.57 1.57 2.89
C SER A 81 -17.10 3.02 3.00
N VAL A 82 -16.31 3.45 2.00
CA VAL A 82 -15.78 4.82 1.95
C VAL A 82 -16.91 5.75 1.50
N ALA A 83 -17.30 6.70 2.36
CA ALA A 83 -18.24 7.75 1.98
C ALA A 83 -17.54 8.76 1.06
N TRP A 84 -16.38 9.24 1.49
CA TRP A 84 -15.46 10.05 0.70
C TRP A 84 -14.05 9.94 1.28
N ARG A 85 -13.06 10.26 0.45
CA ARG A 85 -11.67 10.40 0.89
C ARG A 85 -11.01 11.52 0.10
N PHE A 86 -10.15 12.27 0.77
CA PHE A 86 -9.34 13.31 0.17
C PHE A 86 -7.86 12.97 0.35
N LEU A 87 -7.13 12.93 -0.76
CA LEU A 87 -5.72 12.54 -0.78
C LEU A 87 -4.84 13.78 -0.79
N PHE A 88 -3.99 13.90 0.22
CA PHE A 88 -3.03 14.98 0.32
C PHE A 88 -1.73 14.60 -0.38
N GLN A 89 -1.04 15.61 -0.94
CA GLN A 89 0.28 15.43 -1.53
C GLN A 89 1.28 14.94 -0.46
N PRO A 90 2.28 14.12 -0.78
CA PRO A 90 3.24 13.58 0.20
C PRO A 90 3.94 14.64 1.08
N GLU A 91 4.11 15.85 0.56
CA GLU A 91 4.72 17.00 1.23
C GLU A 91 3.76 17.73 2.18
N ASP A 92 2.46 17.64 1.92
CA ASP A 92 1.38 18.31 2.66
C ASP A 92 0.79 17.35 3.68
N ARG A 93 1.64 16.88 4.61
CA ARG A 93 1.26 15.86 5.60
C ARG A 93 0.19 16.38 6.55
N ILE A 94 -0.87 15.61 6.77
CA ILE A 94 -1.91 15.92 7.75
C ILE A 94 -1.28 15.98 9.15
N ALA A 95 -1.40 17.12 9.79
CA ALA A 95 -1.05 17.29 11.20
C ALA A 95 -2.21 16.89 12.11
N GLY A 96 -3.45 17.23 11.75
CA GLY A 96 -4.64 16.88 12.50
C GLY A 96 -5.91 17.34 11.79
N PHE A 97 -7.04 16.77 12.20
CA PHE A 97 -8.37 17.18 11.74
C PHE A 97 -9.28 17.53 12.92
N TYR A 98 -10.19 18.46 12.69
CA TYR A 98 -11.03 19.09 13.70
C TYR A 98 -12.44 19.21 13.16
N ARG A 99 -13.46 18.94 13.99
CA ARG A 99 -14.85 18.80 13.56
C ARG A 99 -15.76 19.74 14.33
N ASP A 100 -16.67 20.41 13.63
CA ASP A 100 -17.75 21.22 14.19
C ASP A 100 -18.96 21.24 13.26
N GLY A 101 -20.12 20.80 13.76
CA GLY A 101 -21.34 20.66 12.96
C GLY A 101 -21.13 19.92 11.63
N ASN A 102 -21.43 20.58 10.51
CA ASN A 102 -21.26 20.04 9.15
C ASN A 102 -19.87 20.32 8.52
N VAL A 103 -18.90 20.83 9.28
CA VAL A 103 -17.57 21.20 8.76
C VAL A 103 -16.47 20.37 9.41
N VAL A 104 -15.56 19.86 8.58
CA VAL A 104 -14.32 19.19 9.01
C VAL A 104 -13.14 20.00 8.49
N THR A 105 -12.31 20.51 9.39
CA THR A 105 -11.14 21.32 9.07
C THR A 105 -9.87 20.53 9.32
N THR A 106 -8.89 20.66 8.44
CA THR A 106 -7.58 20.02 8.55
C THR A 106 -6.46 21.04 8.56
N LEU A 107 -5.45 20.78 9.37
CA LEU A 107 -4.14 21.43 9.27
C LEU A 107 -3.17 20.45 8.64
N SER A 108 -2.48 20.89 7.59
CA SER A 108 -1.54 20.09 6.83
C SER A 108 -0.28 20.87 6.44
N GLY A 109 0.77 20.13 6.12
CA GLY A 109 2.05 20.67 5.66
C GLY A 109 2.99 21.13 6.78
N PRO A 110 4.22 21.53 6.42
CA PRO A 110 5.24 21.93 7.38
C PRO A 110 4.77 23.06 8.31
N GLY A 111 4.81 22.81 9.62
CA GLY A 111 4.33 23.79 10.62
C GLY A 111 2.82 24.08 10.59
N GLY A 112 2.02 23.32 9.84
CA GLY A 112 0.58 23.58 9.63
C GLY A 112 0.34 24.70 8.61
N SER A 113 1.11 24.72 7.52
CA SER A 113 1.08 25.77 6.49
C SER A 113 -0.23 25.89 5.73
N THR A 114 -1.01 24.81 5.65
CA THR A 114 -2.21 24.74 4.82
C THR A 114 -3.41 24.37 5.67
N LEU A 115 -4.44 25.21 5.61
CA LEU A 115 -5.75 24.98 6.18
C LEU A 115 -6.71 24.54 5.08
N ARG A 116 -7.47 23.48 5.32
CA ARG A 116 -8.59 23.09 4.45
C ARG A 116 -9.83 22.78 5.25
N SER A 117 -10.97 23.26 4.81
CA SER A 117 -12.27 22.93 5.38
C SER A 117 -13.11 22.17 4.36
N PHE A 118 -13.74 21.10 4.81
CA PHE A 118 -14.54 20.18 4.03
C PHE A 118 -15.96 20.13 4.59
N GLU A 119 -16.93 19.93 3.71
CA GLU A 119 -18.27 19.53 4.12
C GLU A 119 -18.23 18.08 4.63
N ALA A 120 -18.75 17.85 5.84
CA ALA A 120 -18.61 16.58 6.53
C ALA A 120 -19.27 15.40 5.79
N LEU A 121 -20.44 15.61 5.18
CA LEU A 121 -21.18 14.55 4.48
C LEU A 121 -20.60 14.19 3.10
N THR A 122 -20.26 15.19 2.30
CA THR A 122 -19.89 15.01 0.89
C THR A 122 -18.38 14.92 0.69
N GLY A 123 -17.59 15.45 1.63
CA GLY A 123 -16.15 15.63 1.47
C GLY A 123 -15.80 16.75 0.48
N HIS A 124 -16.75 17.59 0.08
CA HIS A 124 -16.51 18.70 -0.82
C HIS A 124 -15.62 19.75 -0.13
N LEU A 125 -14.56 20.19 -0.81
CA LEU A 125 -13.67 21.23 -0.31
C LEU A 125 -14.40 22.57 -0.32
N VAL A 126 -14.64 23.14 0.86
CA VAL A 126 -15.31 24.43 1.05
C VAL A 126 -14.30 25.58 0.91
N SER A 127 -13.15 25.46 1.58
CA SER A 127 -12.09 26.47 1.53
C SER A 127 -10.71 25.84 1.67
N GLU A 128 -9.73 26.44 1.01
CA GLU A 128 -8.31 26.13 1.15
C GLU A 128 -7.54 27.44 1.32
N GLN A 129 -6.73 27.53 2.36
CA GLN A 129 -5.93 28.71 2.67
C GLN A 129 -4.49 28.34 3.00
N ARG A 130 -3.54 29.07 2.40
CA ARG A 130 -2.13 29.03 2.78
C ARG A 130 -1.90 30.03 3.92
N LEU A 131 -1.65 29.52 5.13
CA LEU A 131 -1.45 30.33 6.34
C LEU A 131 -0.03 30.92 6.41
N HIS A 132 0.96 30.17 5.94
CA HIS A 132 2.34 30.63 5.80
C HIS A 132 3.07 29.82 4.72
N ASP A 133 4.19 30.36 4.26
CA ASP A 133 5.07 29.67 3.32
C ASP A 133 5.62 28.38 3.94
N PRO A 134 5.50 27.20 3.27
CA PRO A 134 6.02 25.93 3.78
C PRO A 134 7.49 25.96 4.19
N SER A 135 8.32 26.79 3.53
CA SER A 135 9.75 26.94 3.85
C SER A 135 10.00 27.52 5.26
N LYS A 136 9.03 28.29 5.79
CA LYS A 136 9.08 28.84 7.16
C LYS A 136 8.51 27.86 8.20
N GLY A 137 7.98 26.73 7.75
CA GLY A 137 7.37 25.73 8.61
C GLY A 137 8.40 25.09 9.54
N ARG A 138 8.15 25.15 10.85
CA ARG A 138 9.01 24.46 11.82
C ARG A 138 8.72 22.97 11.82
N PRO A 139 9.71 22.10 11.59
CA PRO A 139 9.51 20.66 11.73
C PRO A 139 9.23 20.33 13.20
N SER A 140 8.28 19.43 13.43
CA SER A 140 7.93 18.97 14.77
C SER A 140 7.70 17.47 14.76
N GLU A 141 8.20 16.80 15.79
CA GLU A 141 7.93 15.39 16.05
C GLU A 141 7.31 15.26 17.45
N PRO A 142 6.03 14.87 17.57
CA PRO A 142 5.13 14.42 16.51
C PRO A 142 4.60 15.56 15.59
N PRO A 143 4.04 15.24 14.40
CA PRO A 143 3.58 16.23 13.42
C PRO A 143 2.47 17.17 13.89
N HIS A 144 1.60 16.75 14.82
CA HIS A 144 0.54 17.59 15.38
C HIS A 144 1.05 18.61 16.42
N PHE A 145 2.29 18.48 16.90
CA PHE A 145 2.81 19.37 17.93
C PHE A 145 2.86 20.82 17.44
N GLY A 146 2.39 21.74 18.29
CA GLY A 146 2.33 23.17 18.00
C GLY A 146 1.25 23.59 17.00
N LYS A 147 0.24 22.74 16.78
CA LYS A 147 -0.84 22.96 15.82
C LYS A 147 -2.16 22.61 16.50
N SER A 148 -3.15 23.48 16.37
CA SER A 148 -4.45 23.32 17.02
C SER A 148 -5.49 24.17 16.32
N VAL A 149 -6.72 23.67 16.20
CA VAL A 149 -7.88 24.44 15.73
C VAL A 149 -8.97 24.36 16.78
N THR A 150 -9.63 25.48 17.04
CA THR A 150 -10.81 25.57 17.90
C THR A 150 -11.85 26.47 17.23
N TYR A 151 -13.12 26.19 17.43
CA TYR A 151 -14.22 26.90 16.77
C TYR A 151 -14.87 27.92 17.72
N ALA A 152 -15.49 28.95 17.12
CA ALA A 152 -16.32 29.89 17.86
C ALA A 152 -17.53 29.15 18.45
N ILE A 153 -17.89 29.46 19.70
CA ILE A 153 -19.03 28.81 20.37
C ILE A 153 -20.31 29.51 19.91
N GLN A 154 -21.33 28.74 19.57
CA GLN A 154 -22.62 29.24 19.12
C GLN A 154 -23.34 29.99 20.26
N ASP A 155 -23.49 31.31 20.12
CA ASP A 155 -24.48 32.09 20.88
C ASP A 155 -25.68 32.30 19.95
N GLU A 156 -26.88 31.85 20.34
CA GLU A 156 -28.12 31.97 19.53
C GLU A 156 -28.48 33.44 19.18
N SER A 157 -27.80 34.40 19.79
CA SER A 157 -28.06 35.84 19.66
C SER A 157 -27.01 36.63 18.87
N SER A 158 -25.87 36.06 18.49
CA SER A 158 -24.82 36.76 17.76
C SER A 158 -24.72 36.29 16.30
N ALA A 159 -24.97 37.19 15.35
CA ALA A 159 -24.76 36.99 13.92
C ALA A 159 -23.26 36.97 13.50
N GLU A 160 -22.34 36.69 14.42
CA GLU A 160 -20.90 36.59 14.11
C GLU A 160 -20.59 35.28 13.39
N SER A 161 -19.67 35.33 12.41
CA SER A 161 -19.27 34.18 11.58
C SER A 161 -18.63 33.05 12.40
N ARG A 162 -18.91 31.77 12.07
CA ARG A 162 -18.41 30.57 12.78
C ARG A 162 -16.93 30.25 12.46
N GLY A 163 -16.14 31.29 12.21
CA GLY A 163 -14.75 31.19 11.79
C GLY A 163 -13.85 30.44 12.79
N PRO A 164 -12.95 29.55 12.34
CA PRO A 164 -12.04 28.84 13.22
C PRO A 164 -10.90 29.75 13.73
N TYR A 165 -10.45 29.49 14.96
CA TYR A 165 -9.21 30.00 15.52
C TYR A 165 -8.12 28.94 15.39
N ILE A 166 -6.95 29.34 14.92
CA ILE A 166 -5.92 28.43 14.45
C ILE A 166 -4.59 28.78 15.08
N LEU A 167 -3.88 27.77 15.58
CA LEU A 167 -2.48 27.84 15.98
C LEU A 167 -1.60 27.15 14.94
N THR A 168 -0.60 27.88 14.44
CA THR A 168 0.42 27.37 13.48
C THR A 168 1.84 27.68 13.95
N ASN A 169 2.81 26.89 13.49
CA ASN A 169 4.24 26.96 13.86
C ASN A 169 4.55 26.95 15.37
N GLY A 170 3.56 26.63 16.21
CA GLY A 170 3.64 26.79 17.66
C GLY A 170 3.84 28.23 18.14
N CYS A 171 3.57 29.24 17.30
CA CYS A 171 3.79 30.64 17.66
C CYS A 171 2.79 31.65 17.08
N THR A 172 2.03 31.30 16.05
CA THR A 172 1.08 32.22 15.41
C THR A 172 -0.34 31.75 15.63
N VAL A 173 -1.18 32.60 16.22
CA VAL A 173 -2.62 32.40 16.39
C VAL A 173 -3.36 33.29 15.39
N SER A 174 -4.31 32.76 14.64
CA SER A 174 -5.12 33.53 13.69
C SER A 174 -6.59 33.19 13.82
N ARG A 175 -7.48 34.18 13.65
CA ARG A 175 -8.91 33.99 13.47
C ARG A 175 -9.22 34.10 11.98
N ILE A 176 -9.81 33.06 11.40
CA ILE A 176 -10.14 33.02 9.96
C ILE A 176 -11.64 33.23 9.79
N ASP A 177 -12.04 34.02 8.79
CA ASP A 177 -13.42 34.14 8.36
C ASP A 177 -13.84 32.89 7.57
N GLU A 178 -14.92 32.25 7.98
CA GLU A 178 -15.44 31.02 7.37
C GLU A 178 -15.88 31.22 5.90
N THR A 179 -16.43 32.39 5.58
CA THR A 179 -17.01 32.65 4.25
C THR A 179 -15.97 33.07 3.22
N THR A 180 -15.06 33.96 3.61
CA THR A 180 -14.02 34.47 2.72
C THR A 180 -12.72 33.68 2.80
N GLY A 181 -12.53 32.88 3.86
CA GLY A 181 -11.27 32.19 4.13
C GLY A 181 -10.11 33.13 4.43
N ASN A 182 -10.34 34.41 4.75
CA ASN A 182 -9.28 35.36 5.06
C ASN A 182 -9.05 35.50 6.57
N ALA A 183 -7.83 35.86 6.98
CA ALA A 183 -7.55 36.14 8.38
C ALA A 183 -8.21 37.47 8.79
N ILE A 184 -9.08 37.42 9.81
CA ILE A 184 -9.66 38.60 10.45
C ILE A 184 -8.57 39.32 11.26
N TRP A 185 -7.82 38.54 12.04
CA TRP A 185 -6.63 39.01 12.75
C TRP A 185 -5.64 37.86 12.93
N SER A 186 -4.37 38.21 13.10
CA SER A 186 -3.28 37.28 13.40
C SER A 186 -2.38 37.88 14.47
N TRP A 187 -2.04 37.06 15.46
CA TRP A 187 -1.08 37.38 16.52
C TRP A 187 0.09 36.39 16.44
N THR A 188 1.32 36.91 16.49
CA THR A 188 2.53 36.09 16.57
C THR A 188 3.23 36.36 17.90
N SER A 189 3.60 35.30 18.60
CA SER A 189 4.34 35.37 19.86
C SER A 189 5.60 36.23 19.73
N PRO A 190 5.85 37.19 20.65
CA PRO A 190 7.08 37.99 20.66
C PRO A 190 8.36 37.17 20.81
N ASN A 191 8.29 36.02 21.48
CA ASN A 191 9.42 35.14 21.79
C ASN A 191 9.24 33.74 21.19
N PRO A 192 9.24 33.59 19.86
CA PRO A 192 8.89 32.33 19.22
C PRO A 192 9.97 31.25 19.41
N SER A 193 11.21 31.60 19.80
CA SER A 193 12.27 30.61 20.08
C SER A 193 12.17 30.00 21.48
N SER A 194 11.59 30.73 22.44
CA SER A 194 11.60 30.35 23.85
C SER A 194 10.32 29.63 24.27
N VAL A 195 9.17 30.07 23.74
CA VAL A 195 7.85 29.52 24.05
C VAL A 195 7.28 28.80 22.83
N VAL A 196 6.88 27.55 23.01
CA VAL A 196 6.15 26.79 21.98
C VAL A 196 4.72 26.56 22.46
N TYR A 197 3.77 27.21 21.81
CA TYR A 197 2.34 27.01 22.03
C TYR A 197 1.90 25.69 21.43
N THR A 198 1.05 24.94 22.14
CA THR A 198 0.62 23.58 21.76
C THR A 198 -0.88 23.40 21.72
N LYS A 199 -1.64 24.16 22.53
CA LYS A 199 -3.11 24.09 22.59
C LYS A 199 -3.73 25.46 22.49
N LEU A 200 -4.93 25.52 21.90
CA LEU A 200 -5.72 26.73 21.73
C LEU A 200 -7.13 26.50 22.29
N MET A 201 -7.65 27.47 23.05
CA MET A 201 -9.03 27.46 23.55
C MET A 201 -9.69 28.79 23.24
N HIS A 202 -10.93 28.75 22.74
CA HIS A 202 -11.72 29.95 22.54
C HIS A 202 -12.88 30.04 23.54
N THR A 203 -13.16 31.25 24.01
CA THR A 203 -14.36 31.60 24.80
C THR A 203 -14.93 32.94 24.33
N PRO A 204 -16.20 33.26 24.64
CA PRO A 204 -16.78 34.57 24.28
C PRO A 204 -15.98 35.78 24.80
N TYR A 205 -15.19 35.61 25.88
CA TYR A 205 -14.45 36.70 26.51
C TYR A 205 -12.99 36.81 26.05
N ALA A 206 -12.33 35.69 25.76
CA ALA A 206 -10.92 35.64 25.39
C ALA A 206 -10.55 34.33 24.68
N THR A 207 -9.50 34.37 23.86
CA THR A 207 -8.84 33.21 23.25
C THR A 207 -7.53 32.94 23.98
N TYR A 208 -7.34 31.72 24.49
CA TYR A 208 -6.17 31.34 25.30
C TYR A 208 -5.21 30.49 24.47
N ALA A 209 -3.99 30.99 24.28
CA ALA A 209 -2.88 30.23 23.73
C ALA A 209 -2.06 29.63 24.87
N ILE A 210 -1.91 28.30 24.88
CA ILE A 210 -1.22 27.58 25.94
C ILE A 210 0.02 26.90 25.36
N GLY A 211 1.17 27.16 25.97
CA GLY A 211 2.46 26.68 25.53
C GLY A 211 3.35 26.25 26.67
N VAL A 212 4.56 25.87 26.29
CA VAL A 212 5.60 25.45 27.21
C VAL A 212 6.91 26.16 26.91
N THR A 213 7.66 26.44 27.97
CA THR A 213 9.02 26.99 27.92
C THR A 213 9.98 25.94 28.47
N SER A 214 11.14 25.76 27.83
CA SER A 214 12.15 24.79 28.28
C SER A 214 12.89 25.29 29.53
N SER A 215 12.95 24.46 30.56
CA SER A 215 13.79 24.66 31.76
C SER A 215 14.71 23.43 32.00
N PHE A 216 15.64 23.50 32.95
CA PHE A 216 16.63 22.42 33.17
C PHE A 216 15.96 21.11 33.60
N GLY A 217 15.75 20.19 32.64
CA GLY A 217 15.18 18.86 32.85
C GLY A 217 13.64 18.78 32.87
N SER A 218 12.91 19.89 32.71
CA SER A 218 11.45 19.92 32.63
C SER A 218 10.93 21.18 31.90
N TYR A 219 9.64 21.25 31.64
CA TYR A 219 8.98 22.37 30.96
C TYR A 219 8.07 23.15 31.91
N THR A 220 8.14 24.49 31.83
CA THR A 220 7.23 25.40 32.52
C THR A 220 6.04 25.75 31.63
N LEU A 221 4.86 25.89 32.23
CA LEU A 221 3.61 26.15 31.53
C LEU A 221 3.46 27.65 31.28
N HIS A 222 3.21 28.02 30.04
CA HIS A 222 3.05 29.40 29.61
C HIS A 222 1.64 29.63 29.05
N ILE A 223 0.94 30.65 29.50
CA ILE A 223 -0.46 30.91 29.10
C ILE A 223 -0.62 32.38 28.71
N THR A 224 -1.14 32.62 27.51
CA THR A 224 -1.41 33.96 26.98
C THR A 224 -2.89 34.09 26.65
N ALA A 225 -3.57 35.07 27.25
CA ALA A 225 -4.96 35.42 26.96
C ALA A 225 -5.00 36.54 25.93
N LEU A 226 -5.68 36.30 24.81
CA LEU A 226 -5.88 37.22 23.69
C LEU A 226 -7.34 37.67 23.64
N SER A 227 -7.58 38.89 23.19
CA SER A 227 -8.91 39.38 22.85
C SER A 227 -9.51 38.56 21.71
N SER A 228 -10.76 38.10 21.87
CA SER A 228 -11.48 37.32 20.86
C SER A 228 -11.67 38.06 19.52
N SER A 229 -11.95 39.36 19.60
CA SER A 229 -12.27 40.20 18.43
C SER A 229 -11.04 40.84 17.78
N THR A 230 -10.04 41.25 18.57
CA THR A 230 -8.90 42.03 18.07
C THR A 230 -7.57 41.27 18.04
N GLY A 231 -7.45 40.15 18.77
CA GLY A 231 -6.19 39.44 18.92
C GLY A 231 -5.15 40.13 19.82
N GLU A 232 -5.48 41.25 20.46
CA GLU A 232 -4.60 41.96 21.39
C GLU A 232 -4.38 41.14 22.67
N VAL A 233 -3.16 41.20 23.22
CA VAL A 233 -2.80 40.47 24.45
C VAL A 233 -3.47 41.14 25.65
N LEU A 234 -4.36 40.40 26.33
CA LEU A 234 -5.03 40.85 27.55
C LEU A 234 -4.13 40.65 28.77
N ASN A 235 -3.60 39.43 28.93
CA ASN A 235 -2.69 39.05 30.01
C ASN A 235 -1.82 37.85 29.59
N GLU A 236 -0.67 37.72 30.25
CA GLU A 236 0.29 36.65 30.02
C GLU A 236 0.83 36.19 31.39
N VAL A 237 0.97 34.87 31.58
CA VAL A 237 1.48 34.31 32.84
C VAL A 237 2.33 33.07 32.59
N GLU A 238 3.47 33.01 33.27
CA GLU A 238 4.25 31.79 33.41
C GLU A 238 3.86 31.11 34.73
N VAL A 239 3.43 29.85 34.64
CA VAL A 239 3.02 29.04 35.78
C VAL A 239 4.16 28.08 36.11
N PRO A 240 4.74 28.15 37.32
CA PRO A 240 5.76 27.20 37.76
C PRO A 240 5.22 25.76 37.71
N SER A 241 5.77 24.95 36.81
CA SER A 241 5.39 23.55 36.60
C SER A 241 6.62 22.72 36.23
N SER A 242 6.59 21.42 36.57
CA SER A 242 7.61 20.45 36.15
C SER A 242 7.00 19.41 35.20
N ILE A 243 6.75 19.81 33.95
CA ILE A 243 6.16 18.95 32.92
C ILE A 243 7.29 18.22 32.18
N LYS A 244 7.20 16.89 31.99
CA LYS A 244 8.23 16.13 31.25
C LYS A 244 7.88 15.90 29.79
N ALA A 245 6.62 15.60 29.49
CA ALA A 245 6.16 15.34 28.13
C ALA A 245 4.95 16.23 27.79
N PRO A 246 5.16 17.46 27.27
CA PRO A 246 4.09 18.42 26.99
C PRO A 246 2.94 17.88 26.11
N VAL A 247 3.21 16.94 25.20
CA VAL A 247 2.18 16.34 24.33
C VAL A 247 1.14 15.54 25.12
N ASN A 248 1.60 14.73 26.08
CA ASN A 248 0.76 13.76 26.79
C ASN A 248 0.35 14.24 28.18
N ASP A 249 1.14 15.14 28.78
CA ASP A 249 0.96 15.58 30.16
C ASP A 249 0.11 16.86 30.25
N LEU A 250 -0.46 17.36 29.15
CA LEU A 250 -1.33 18.55 29.10
C LEU A 250 -2.70 18.20 28.50
N ILE A 251 -3.78 18.53 29.20
CA ILE A 251 -5.17 18.36 28.72
C ILE A 251 -5.94 19.65 28.95
N LEU A 252 -6.50 20.20 27.86
CA LEU A 252 -7.36 21.38 27.90
C LEU A 252 -8.79 20.92 28.11
N LEU A 253 -9.40 21.29 29.23
CA LEU A 253 -10.77 20.91 29.54
C LEU A 253 -11.70 22.11 29.38
N ALA A 254 -12.85 21.86 28.80
CA ALA A 254 -13.92 22.84 28.70
C ALA A 254 -15.24 22.22 29.19
N ARG A 255 -16.13 23.03 29.75
CA ARG A 255 -17.50 22.61 30.06
C ARG A 255 -18.45 23.73 29.68
N GLN A 256 -19.42 23.40 28.84
CA GLN A 256 -20.54 24.26 28.54
C GLN A 256 -21.59 24.13 29.66
N THR A 257 -21.93 25.24 30.30
CA THR A 257 -23.14 25.35 31.13
C THR A 257 -24.04 26.39 30.49
N THR A 258 -25.34 26.33 30.74
CA THR A 258 -26.39 27.17 30.13
C THR A 258 -26.16 28.68 30.24
N GLU A 259 -25.23 29.14 31.08
CA GLU A 259 -24.95 30.58 31.27
C GLU A 259 -23.46 30.96 31.29
N ARG A 260 -22.49 30.03 31.46
CA ARG A 260 -21.04 30.34 31.47
C ARG A 260 -20.15 29.21 30.97
N TYR A 261 -19.14 29.55 30.16
CA TYR A 261 -17.99 28.69 29.87
C TYR A 261 -16.94 28.80 30.98
N ARG A 262 -16.44 27.67 31.50
CA ARG A 262 -15.36 27.64 32.51
C ARG A 262 -14.22 26.71 32.09
N PRO A 263 -13.37 27.10 31.12
CA PRO A 263 -12.26 26.28 30.68
C PRO A 263 -11.14 26.23 31.73
N ARG A 264 -10.44 25.09 31.77
CA ARG A 264 -9.29 24.86 32.66
C ARG A 264 -8.22 24.09 31.90
N ILE A 265 -6.96 24.45 32.13
CA ILE A 265 -5.82 23.61 31.72
C ILE A 265 -5.45 22.67 32.85
N VAL A 266 -5.21 21.40 32.53
CA VAL A 266 -4.80 20.35 33.45
C VAL A 266 -3.44 19.83 33.01
N TRP A 267 -2.53 19.63 33.97
CA TRP A 267 -1.24 19.00 33.68
C TRP A 267 -0.80 18.04 34.78
N LEU A 268 0.06 17.10 34.37
CA LEU A 268 0.66 16.11 35.25
C LEU A 268 2.13 16.45 35.54
N GLU A 269 2.50 16.47 36.83
CA GLU A 269 3.90 16.54 37.26
C GLU A 269 4.40 15.13 37.58
N ARG A 270 5.09 14.47 36.63
CA ARG A 270 5.46 13.04 36.75
C ARG A 270 6.31 12.69 37.97
N ASP A 271 7.12 13.64 38.45
CA ASP A 271 7.99 13.45 39.62
C ASP A 271 7.16 13.30 40.90
N SER A 272 6.14 14.16 41.07
CA SER A 272 5.25 14.13 42.23
C SER A 272 4.03 13.22 42.05
N GLY A 273 3.66 12.89 40.81
CA GLY A 273 2.44 12.18 40.45
C GLY A 273 1.16 13.01 40.64
N LEU A 274 1.29 14.31 40.94
CA LEU A 274 0.15 15.18 41.21
C LEU A 274 -0.42 15.76 39.91
N VAL A 275 -1.74 15.72 39.79
CA VAL A 275 -2.48 16.42 38.74
C VAL A 275 -2.81 17.83 39.23
N LYS A 276 -2.32 18.84 38.52
CA LYS A 276 -2.57 20.25 38.78
C LYS A 276 -3.48 20.82 37.71
N SER A 277 -4.22 21.87 38.05
CA SER A 277 -5.09 22.57 37.12
C SER A 277 -5.12 24.06 37.38
N LYS A 278 -5.34 24.86 36.34
CA LYS A 278 -5.56 26.30 36.45
C LYS A 278 -6.77 26.70 35.61
N ALA A 279 -7.67 27.50 36.19
CA ALA A 279 -8.77 28.08 35.44
C ALA A 279 -8.26 29.14 34.46
N LEU A 280 -8.85 29.17 33.26
CA LEU A 280 -8.51 30.12 32.22
C LEU A 280 -9.52 31.27 32.29
N THR A 281 -9.11 32.37 32.94
CA THR A 281 -9.87 33.63 33.03
C THR A 281 -9.10 34.73 32.30
N PRO A 282 -9.76 35.79 31.80
CA PRO A 282 -9.07 36.85 31.05
C PRO A 282 -7.96 37.56 31.84
N ASP A 283 -8.04 37.57 33.18
CA ASP A 283 -7.04 38.16 34.08
C ASP A 283 -5.92 37.20 34.49
N LEU A 284 -6.11 35.88 34.38
CA LEU A 284 -5.15 34.81 34.71
C LEU A 284 -4.53 34.86 36.13
N LYS A 285 -5.10 35.64 37.06
CA LYS A 285 -4.58 35.88 38.42
C LYS A 285 -4.85 34.75 39.42
N ASN A 286 -5.73 33.82 39.07
CA ASN A 286 -6.10 32.71 39.94
C ASN A 286 -4.91 31.73 40.15
N PRO A 287 -4.69 31.23 41.38
CA PRO A 287 -3.63 30.27 41.65
C PRO A 287 -3.94 28.89 41.04
N PRO A 288 -2.91 28.08 40.75
CA PRO A 288 -3.09 26.70 40.34
C PRO A 288 -3.64 25.85 41.51
N ALA A 289 -4.58 24.95 41.23
CA ALA A 289 -5.18 24.04 42.17
C ALA A 289 -4.66 22.60 41.95
N SER A 290 -4.31 21.90 43.04
CA SER A 290 -3.96 20.48 43.00
C SER A 290 -5.20 19.62 43.27
N SER A 291 -5.39 18.55 42.52
CA SER A 291 -6.42 17.56 42.85
C SER A 291 -6.04 16.79 44.12
N LYS A 292 -6.91 16.78 45.13
CA LYS A 292 -6.70 15.98 46.34
C LYS A 292 -7.02 14.50 46.04
N GLY A 293 -6.07 13.60 46.32
CA GLY A 293 -6.30 12.15 46.27
C GLY A 293 -6.07 11.43 44.93
N LEU A 294 -5.59 12.13 43.89
CA LEU A 294 -5.24 11.55 42.59
C LEU A 294 -3.71 11.54 42.41
N SER A 295 -3.08 10.39 42.64
CA SER A 295 -1.65 10.16 42.36
C SER A 295 -1.48 9.35 41.09
N CYS A 296 -1.21 10.03 39.98
CA CYS A 296 -1.31 9.45 38.64
C CYS A 296 0.09 9.24 38.02
N GLU A 297 0.21 8.17 37.25
CA GLU A 297 1.36 7.90 36.36
C GLU A 297 1.21 8.65 35.04
N ARG A 298 -0.01 8.69 34.52
CA ARG A 298 -0.37 9.28 33.23
C ARG A 298 -1.80 9.80 33.26
N ILE A 299 -2.05 10.85 32.47
CA ILE A 299 -3.39 11.36 32.15
C ILE A 299 -3.61 11.17 30.64
N MET A 300 -4.86 10.96 30.23
CA MET A 300 -5.21 10.69 28.84
C MET A 300 -6.46 11.47 28.46
N ASP A 301 -6.37 12.24 27.38
CA ASP A 301 -7.55 12.74 26.68
C ASP A 301 -8.13 11.59 25.85
N VAL A 302 -9.41 11.31 26.08
CA VAL A 302 -10.14 10.23 25.39
C VAL A 302 -11.15 10.79 24.38
N GLY A 303 -10.98 12.05 23.97
CA GLY A 303 -11.88 12.74 23.03
C GLY A 303 -13.08 13.40 23.69
N LEU A 304 -13.06 13.58 25.03
CA LEU A 304 -14.16 14.15 25.82
C LEU A 304 -13.74 15.40 26.59
N SER A 305 -12.56 15.95 26.29
CA SER A 305 -12.00 17.11 26.98
C SER A 305 -12.83 18.37 26.79
N SER A 306 -13.48 18.56 25.63
CA SER A 306 -14.45 19.63 25.36
C SER A 306 -15.73 19.55 26.22
N LEU A 307 -16.04 18.37 26.75
CA LEU A 307 -17.15 18.11 27.67
C LEU A 307 -16.69 18.06 29.15
N GLY A 308 -15.39 18.21 29.39
CA GLY A 308 -14.80 18.37 30.71
C GLY A 308 -14.39 17.06 31.38
N TYR A 309 -14.17 15.99 30.59
CA TYR A 309 -13.81 14.66 31.06
C TYR A 309 -12.44 14.23 30.53
N PHE A 310 -11.72 13.46 31.34
CA PHE A 310 -10.48 12.77 30.94
C PHE A 310 -10.27 11.53 31.81
N VAL A 311 -9.30 10.69 31.44
CA VAL A 311 -8.94 9.49 32.21
C VAL A 311 -7.59 9.68 32.88
N ALA A 312 -7.50 9.30 34.16
CA ALA A 312 -6.26 9.37 34.95
C ALA A 312 -5.88 7.97 35.44
N VAL A 313 -4.66 7.52 35.16
CA VAL A 313 -4.18 6.17 35.52
C VAL A 313 -3.23 6.25 36.71
N GLU A 314 -3.45 5.43 37.74
CA GLU A 314 -2.75 5.49 39.02
C GLU A 314 -1.39 4.76 39.04
N LYS A 315 -0.37 5.37 39.66
CA LYS A 315 1.05 4.92 39.69
C LYS A 315 1.33 3.63 40.45
N SER A 316 0.47 3.23 41.40
CA SER A 316 0.73 2.10 42.29
C SER A 316 -0.16 0.87 42.04
N ARG A 317 -1.21 0.99 41.20
CA ARG A 317 -2.30 0.01 41.14
C ARG A 317 -2.87 -0.28 39.74
N HIS A 318 -2.46 0.43 38.69
CA HIS A 318 -3.06 0.37 37.34
C HIS A 318 -4.61 0.55 37.33
N ALA A 319 -5.18 1.14 38.38
CA ALA A 319 -6.56 1.58 38.39
C ALA A 319 -6.69 2.84 37.53
N ALA A 320 -7.81 2.97 36.81
CA ALA A 320 -8.07 4.12 35.97
C ALA A 320 -9.33 4.85 36.44
N TRP A 321 -9.17 6.16 36.64
CA TRP A 321 -10.20 7.05 37.14
C TRP A 321 -10.76 7.88 35.99
N VAL A 322 -12.05 7.72 35.74
CA VAL A 322 -12.82 8.66 34.92
C VAL A 322 -13.00 9.93 35.73
N THR A 323 -12.42 11.02 35.26
CA THR A 323 -12.30 12.27 36.02
C THR A 323 -13.05 13.38 35.30
N LYS A 324 -13.76 14.22 36.06
CA LYS A 324 -14.61 15.32 35.55
C LYS A 324 -14.31 16.64 36.26
N ILE A 325 -14.47 17.76 35.56
CA ILE A 325 -14.63 19.08 36.19
C ILE A 325 -16.01 19.19 36.85
N LEU A 326 -16.04 19.59 38.13
CA LEU A 326 -17.27 19.86 38.88
C LEU A 326 -18.10 21.02 38.29
N GLU A 327 -19.38 21.10 38.67
CA GLU A 327 -20.35 22.07 38.16
C GLU A 327 -20.00 23.52 38.46
N ASP A 328 -19.34 23.75 39.60
CA ASP A 328 -18.82 25.05 39.98
C ASP A 328 -17.60 25.48 39.12
N GLY A 329 -17.04 24.56 38.33
CA GLY A 329 -15.82 24.75 37.56
C GLY A 329 -14.58 25.01 38.41
N THR A 330 -14.62 24.79 39.73
CA THR A 330 -13.53 25.16 40.65
C THR A 330 -12.56 24.00 40.93
N GLN A 331 -13.05 22.76 40.86
CA GLN A 331 -12.31 21.57 41.24
C GLN A 331 -12.50 20.42 40.23
N ILE A 332 -11.53 19.50 40.24
CA ILE A 332 -11.52 18.28 39.44
C ILE A 332 -11.71 17.09 40.38
N ARG A 333 -12.62 16.18 40.04
CA ARG A 333 -12.94 15.01 40.88
C ARG A 333 -13.01 13.73 40.05
N GLY A 334 -12.48 12.65 40.61
CA GLY A 334 -12.71 11.29 40.08
C GLY A 334 -14.17 10.89 40.27
N LEU A 335 -14.85 10.57 39.17
CA LEU A 335 -16.27 10.20 39.14
C LEU A 335 -16.46 8.69 39.28
N TYR A 336 -15.64 7.91 38.58
CA TYR A 336 -15.73 6.45 38.55
C TYR A 336 -14.34 5.82 38.46
N GLU A 337 -14.14 4.71 39.16
CA GLU A 337 -12.92 3.91 39.13
C GLU A 337 -13.17 2.61 38.36
N PHE A 338 -12.43 2.41 37.28
CA PHE A 338 -12.34 1.11 36.64
C PHE A 338 -11.51 0.18 37.52
N THR A 339 -12.12 -0.92 37.97
CA THR A 339 -11.50 -1.89 38.87
C THR A 339 -10.18 -2.43 38.33
N LYS A 340 -9.22 -2.64 39.24
CA LYS A 340 -7.88 -3.14 38.94
C LYS A 340 -7.93 -4.45 38.14
N LEU A 341 -7.29 -4.44 36.97
CA LEU A 341 -6.90 -5.66 36.27
C LEU A 341 -5.56 -6.11 36.87
N LYS A 342 -5.40 -7.41 37.17
CA LYS A 342 -4.07 -7.92 37.54
C LYS A 342 -3.19 -7.84 36.29
N ALA A 343 -1.92 -7.44 36.45
CA ALA A 343 -0.99 -7.28 35.33
C ALA A 343 -0.83 -8.56 34.48
N GLU A 344 -1.06 -9.73 35.08
CA GLU A 344 -1.07 -11.04 34.42
C GLU A 344 -2.27 -11.25 33.48
N ASP A 345 -3.38 -10.53 33.71
CA ASP A 345 -4.65 -10.77 33.02
C ASP A 345 -4.86 -9.85 31.80
N ALA A 346 -4.30 -8.63 31.82
CA ALA A 346 -4.36 -7.66 30.72
C ALA A 346 -3.20 -6.64 30.80
N PRO A 347 -2.11 -6.78 30.00
CA PRO A 347 -0.92 -5.94 30.13
C PRO A 347 -1.12 -4.48 29.69
N GLU A 348 -2.01 -4.22 28.72
CA GLU A 348 -2.31 -2.86 28.25
C GLU A 348 -3.82 -2.71 27.95
N ALA A 349 -4.45 -1.71 28.57
CA ALA A 349 -5.84 -1.35 28.33
C ALA A 349 -5.91 -0.05 27.53
N VAL A 350 -6.74 -0.03 26.50
CA VAL A 350 -7.04 1.16 25.69
C VAL A 350 -8.26 1.85 26.28
N TYR A 351 -8.14 3.15 26.54
CA TYR A 351 -9.25 3.97 27.01
C TYR A 351 -9.81 4.80 25.87
N THR A 352 -11.12 4.89 25.81
CA THR A 352 -11.83 5.61 24.74
C THR A 352 -13.00 6.39 25.32
N GLY A 353 -13.31 7.52 24.71
CA GLY A 353 -14.49 8.31 24.97
C GLY A 353 -15.37 8.34 23.73
N GLY A 354 -16.66 8.52 23.93
CA GLY A 354 -17.63 8.67 22.86
C GLY A 354 -18.86 9.41 23.34
N THR A 355 -19.67 9.83 22.38
CA THR A 355 -20.97 10.45 22.63
C THR A 355 -22.04 9.71 21.86
N ASP A 356 -23.21 9.51 22.48
CA ASP A 356 -24.42 9.06 21.79
C ASP A 356 -24.90 10.14 20.79
N LYS A 357 -25.87 9.83 19.92
CA LYS A 357 -26.60 10.76 19.05
C LYS A 357 -27.20 11.93 19.83
N ASP A 358 -27.61 11.69 21.08
CA ASP A 358 -28.16 12.71 21.98
C ASP A 358 -27.07 13.54 22.69
N GLY A 359 -25.78 13.32 22.40
CA GLY A 359 -24.66 14.00 23.03
C GLY A 359 -24.30 13.48 24.42
N ASN A 360 -24.91 12.37 24.86
CA ASN A 360 -24.64 11.77 26.15
C ASN A 360 -23.27 11.09 26.20
N ILE A 361 -22.57 11.22 27.33
CA ILE A 361 -21.16 10.82 27.47
C ILE A 361 -21.03 9.33 27.76
N LEU A 362 -20.01 8.72 27.14
CA LEU A 362 -19.63 7.33 27.30
C LEU A 362 -18.12 7.23 27.46
N VAL A 363 -17.65 6.46 28.45
CA VAL A 363 -16.23 6.17 28.63
C VAL A 363 -16.02 4.67 28.64
N GLY A 364 -15.19 4.17 27.73
CA GLY A 364 -14.89 2.76 27.57
C GLY A 364 -13.46 2.42 27.98
N ARG A 365 -13.30 1.23 28.55
CA ARG A 365 -12.02 0.55 28.73
C ARG A 365 -12.04 -0.75 27.93
N VAL A 366 -11.15 -0.88 26.95
CA VAL A 366 -11.01 -2.07 26.10
C VAL A 366 -9.69 -2.75 26.42
N SER A 367 -9.71 -4.06 26.65
CA SER A 367 -8.50 -4.83 26.96
C SER A 367 -8.65 -6.29 26.54
N TRP A 368 -7.54 -6.94 26.18
CA TRP A 368 -7.50 -8.39 25.99
C TRP A 368 -7.34 -9.13 27.32
N SER A 369 -8.21 -10.10 27.61
CA SER A 369 -8.16 -10.90 28.84
C SER A 369 -7.54 -12.26 28.59
N ARG A 370 -6.32 -12.49 29.11
CA ARG A 370 -5.61 -13.77 28.96
C ARG A 370 -6.32 -14.94 29.65
N ARG A 371 -7.05 -14.69 30.74
CA ARG A 371 -7.80 -15.74 31.46
C ARG A 371 -9.02 -16.26 30.72
N VAL A 372 -9.71 -15.36 30.02
CA VAL A 372 -10.96 -15.68 29.33
C VAL A 372 -10.67 -16.04 27.87
N GLY A 373 -9.51 -15.65 27.33
CA GLY A 373 -9.18 -15.79 25.91
C GLY A 373 -10.09 -14.93 25.03
N LYS A 374 -10.59 -13.80 25.57
CA LYS A 374 -11.52 -12.88 24.89
C LYS A 374 -11.16 -11.44 25.19
N ALA A 375 -11.53 -10.55 24.27
CA ALA A 375 -11.48 -9.12 24.53
C ALA A 375 -12.65 -8.69 25.42
N VAL A 376 -12.39 -7.73 26.28
CA VAL A 376 -13.33 -7.20 27.27
C VAL A 376 -13.47 -5.70 27.04
N MET A 377 -14.71 -5.24 26.99
CA MET A 377 -15.06 -3.83 26.94
C MET A 377 -15.92 -3.49 28.17
N ASP A 378 -15.42 -2.58 29.01
CA ASP A 378 -16.18 -1.99 30.11
C ASP A 378 -16.64 -0.58 29.71
N ILE A 379 -17.95 -0.34 29.63
CA ILE A 379 -18.54 0.97 29.30
C ILE A 379 -19.11 1.60 30.57
N PHE A 380 -18.66 2.80 30.90
CA PHE A 380 -19.24 3.66 31.91
C PHE A 380 -20.01 4.82 31.25
N ALA A 381 -21.32 4.86 31.50
CA ALA A 381 -22.24 5.87 30.97
C ALA A 381 -22.90 6.60 32.16
N PRO A 382 -22.45 7.82 32.52
CA PRO A 382 -22.92 8.52 33.71
C PRO A 382 -24.43 8.77 33.76
N HIS A 383 -25.08 8.83 32.59
CA HIS A 383 -26.51 9.11 32.46
C HIS A 383 -27.40 7.86 32.64
N ILE A 384 -26.84 6.65 32.48
CA ILE A 384 -27.59 5.39 32.56
C ILE A 384 -27.41 4.73 33.93
N SER A 385 -26.17 4.59 34.39
CA SER A 385 -25.87 3.83 35.60
C SER A 385 -24.59 4.30 36.28
N GLU A 386 -24.58 4.21 37.62
CA GLU A 386 -23.37 4.46 38.42
C GLU A 386 -22.31 3.34 38.31
N ARG A 387 -22.64 2.24 37.63
CA ARG A 387 -21.75 1.09 37.38
C ARG A 387 -21.40 0.99 35.90
N SER A 388 -20.21 0.47 35.62
CA SER A 388 -19.84 0.09 34.25
C SER A 388 -20.55 -1.20 33.81
N GLN A 389 -20.87 -1.27 32.53
CA GLN A 389 -21.39 -2.46 31.88
C GLN A 389 -20.26 -3.18 31.17
N ARG A 390 -20.10 -4.48 31.44
CA ARG A 390 -19.09 -5.33 30.80
C ARG A 390 -19.66 -6.08 29.60
N PHE A 391 -18.89 -6.11 28.53
CA PHE A 391 -19.13 -6.85 27.30
C PHE A 391 -17.90 -7.68 26.96
N TYR A 392 -18.13 -8.85 26.35
CA TYR A 392 -17.07 -9.73 25.84
C TYR A 392 -17.22 -9.85 24.33
N PHE A 393 -16.11 -9.99 23.62
CA PHE A 393 -16.11 -10.25 22.19
C PHE A 393 -14.90 -11.10 21.78
N ASN A 394 -15.10 -11.93 20.76
CA ASN A 394 -14.15 -12.93 20.30
C ASN A 394 -13.13 -12.31 19.34
N PHE A 395 -12.31 -11.40 19.83
CA PHE A 395 -11.22 -10.81 19.06
C PHE A 395 -10.07 -11.81 18.88
N ASP A 396 -9.57 -11.98 17.67
CA ASP A 396 -8.42 -12.85 17.40
C ASP A 396 -7.13 -12.01 17.38
N THR A 397 -6.36 -12.08 18.47
CA THR A 397 -5.06 -11.39 18.59
C THR A 397 -4.00 -11.96 17.66
N ASP A 398 -4.10 -13.23 17.28
CA ASP A 398 -3.05 -13.91 16.52
C ASP A 398 -3.17 -13.56 15.03
N SER A 399 -4.40 -13.41 14.52
CA SER A 399 -4.66 -12.96 13.14
C SER A 399 -4.58 -11.45 12.94
N HIS A 400 -4.91 -10.64 13.96
CA HIS A 400 -5.03 -9.19 13.81
C HIS A 400 -4.04 -8.37 14.66
N GLY A 401 -3.25 -9.00 15.52
CA GLY A 401 -2.33 -8.32 16.42
C GLY A 401 -3.02 -7.63 17.59
N LEU A 402 -2.32 -6.67 18.21
CA LEU A 402 -2.79 -5.99 19.42
C LEU A 402 -3.74 -4.84 19.07
N ILE A 403 -4.69 -4.54 19.96
CA ILE A 403 -5.58 -3.38 19.84
C ILE A 403 -4.75 -2.11 20.14
N SER A 404 -4.60 -1.24 19.14
CA SER A 404 -3.83 0.01 19.27
C SER A 404 -4.72 1.22 19.60
N HIS A 405 -5.97 1.21 19.14
CA HIS A 405 -6.94 2.27 19.39
C HIS A 405 -8.38 1.72 19.36
N ALA A 406 -9.28 2.38 20.09
CA ALA A 406 -10.70 2.09 20.13
C ALA A 406 -11.49 3.40 20.11
N THR A 407 -12.63 3.42 19.43
CA THR A 407 -13.65 4.48 19.53
C THR A 407 -15.03 3.84 19.66
N LEU A 408 -15.93 4.46 20.42
CA LEU A 408 -17.24 3.89 20.72
C LEU A 408 -18.37 4.89 20.51
N THR A 409 -19.55 4.36 20.20
CA THR A 409 -20.82 5.08 20.19
C THR A 409 -21.93 4.15 20.67
N THR A 410 -23.07 4.68 21.10
CA THR A 410 -24.27 3.91 21.43
C THR A 410 -25.39 4.43 20.54
N THR A 411 -26.00 3.59 19.71
CA THR A 411 -27.37 3.74 19.15
C THR A 411 -27.64 2.73 18.03
N PRO A 412 -28.72 1.91 18.09
CA PRO A 412 -29.53 1.58 19.28
C PRO A 412 -28.77 0.66 20.27
N SER A 413 -27.64 0.10 19.85
CA SER A 413 -26.72 -0.73 20.63
C SER A 413 -25.33 -0.08 20.70
N PRO A 414 -24.48 -0.47 21.68
CA PRO A 414 -23.07 -0.11 21.66
C PRO A 414 -22.39 -0.62 20.39
N HIS A 415 -21.69 0.27 19.72
CA HIS A 415 -20.82 -0.02 18.58
C HIS A 415 -19.40 0.39 18.93
N LEU A 416 -18.45 -0.49 18.66
CA LEU A 416 -17.04 -0.31 18.93
C LEU A 416 -16.26 -0.44 17.64
N ILE A 417 -15.42 0.54 17.34
CA ILE A 417 -14.46 0.47 16.25
C ILE A 417 -13.07 0.37 16.84
N ILE A 418 -12.35 -0.69 16.46
CA ILE A 418 -10.99 -0.94 16.90
C ILE A 418 -10.02 -0.81 15.72
N THR A 419 -8.84 -0.27 16.00
CA THR A 419 -7.68 -0.30 15.10
C THR A 419 -6.60 -1.14 15.76
N THR A 420 -5.92 -1.96 14.97
CA THR A 420 -4.92 -2.91 15.48
C THR A 420 -3.50 -2.53 15.08
N SER A 421 -2.50 -3.19 15.67
CA SER A 421 -1.08 -3.02 15.33
C SER A 421 -0.73 -3.49 13.92
N THR A 422 -1.53 -4.40 13.34
CA THR A 422 -1.37 -4.87 11.95
C THR A 422 -2.08 -3.99 10.92
N GLY A 423 -2.73 -2.92 11.37
CA GLY A 423 -3.46 -1.98 10.51
C GLY A 423 -4.83 -2.48 10.08
N SER A 424 -5.41 -3.47 10.76
CA SER A 424 -6.82 -3.82 10.57
C SER A 424 -7.73 -2.84 11.32
N VAL A 425 -8.86 -2.52 10.71
CA VAL A 425 -9.95 -1.75 11.31
C VAL A 425 -11.18 -2.65 11.37
N GLN A 426 -11.73 -2.84 12.56
CA GLN A 426 -12.89 -3.71 12.76
C GLN A 426 -13.99 -2.96 13.48
N SER A 427 -15.23 -3.21 13.05
CA SER A 427 -16.41 -2.73 13.75
C SER A 427 -17.12 -3.89 14.42
N TRP A 428 -17.53 -3.67 15.66
CA TRP A 428 -18.18 -4.63 16.54
C TRP A 428 -19.49 -4.04 17.05
N SER A 429 -20.55 -4.83 17.00
CA SER A 429 -21.86 -4.47 17.55
C SER A 429 -22.18 -5.37 18.75
N PHE A 430 -22.82 -4.79 19.77
CA PHE A 430 -23.13 -5.51 21.01
C PHE A 430 -24.64 -5.56 21.23
N PRO A 431 -25.27 -6.74 21.19
CA PRO A 431 -26.71 -6.84 21.41
C PRO A 431 -27.09 -6.33 22.81
N VAL A 432 -28.07 -5.43 22.87
CA VAL A 432 -28.68 -5.01 24.13
C VAL A 432 -29.93 -5.88 24.33
N PRO A 433 -30.09 -6.58 25.47
CA PRO A 433 -31.28 -7.39 25.71
C PRO A 433 -32.53 -6.50 25.70
N THR A 434 -33.37 -6.63 24.68
CA THR A 434 -34.69 -6.01 24.66
C THR A 434 -35.67 -6.96 25.33
N THR A 435 -36.30 -6.48 26.41
CA THR A 435 -37.35 -7.11 27.25
C THR A 435 -36.90 -8.09 28.35
N GLN A 436 -37.30 -7.76 29.59
CA GLN A 436 -37.30 -8.64 30.75
C GLN A 436 -38.41 -9.68 30.58
N ASP A 437 -38.08 -10.88 30.09
CA ASP A 437 -38.90 -12.05 30.41
C ASP A 437 -38.55 -12.45 31.85
N SER A 438 -39.30 -11.88 32.80
CA SER A 438 -39.14 -12.05 34.24
C SER A 438 -39.53 -13.45 34.77
N SER A 439 -39.49 -14.50 33.93
CA SER A 439 -39.99 -15.83 34.28
C SER A 439 -38.97 -16.98 34.21
N SER A 440 -37.72 -16.74 33.78
CA SER A 440 -36.68 -17.78 33.81
C SER A 440 -35.52 -17.42 34.74
N ASN A 441 -35.41 -18.15 35.85
CA ASN A 441 -34.26 -18.16 36.78
C ASN A 441 -33.00 -18.82 36.16
N GLN A 442 -32.78 -18.67 34.85
CA GLN A 442 -31.52 -19.05 34.22
C GLN A 442 -30.61 -17.83 34.16
N THR A 443 -29.40 -17.98 34.66
CA THR A 443 -28.27 -17.08 34.39
C THR A 443 -28.01 -17.06 32.88
N GLN A 444 -28.75 -16.23 32.15
CA GLN A 444 -28.56 -16.01 30.72
C GLN A 444 -27.21 -15.32 30.54
N SER A 445 -26.24 -16.05 29.98
CA SER A 445 -24.99 -15.46 29.50
C SER A 445 -25.32 -14.37 28.48
N ARG A 446 -24.92 -13.13 28.75
CA ARG A 446 -25.07 -12.01 27.81
C ARG A 446 -24.39 -12.41 26.48
N PRO A 447 -25.02 -12.18 25.32
CA PRO A 447 -24.42 -12.53 24.04
C PRO A 447 -23.10 -11.78 23.84
N ASP A 448 -22.11 -12.47 23.26
CA ASP A 448 -20.84 -11.87 22.86
C ASP A 448 -21.08 -10.81 21.76
N GLY A 449 -20.18 -9.84 21.65
CA GLY A 449 -20.18 -8.89 20.54
C GLY A 449 -19.93 -9.59 19.20
N GLU A 450 -20.61 -9.11 18.16
CA GLU A 450 -20.51 -9.63 16.80
C GLU A 450 -19.77 -8.65 15.89
N VAL A 451 -18.88 -9.18 15.06
CA VAL A 451 -18.17 -8.38 14.03
C VAL A 451 -19.17 -7.97 12.96
N THR A 452 -19.28 -6.67 12.69
CA THR A 452 -20.10 -6.16 11.57
C THR A 452 -19.31 -6.16 10.27
N TRP A 453 -18.04 -5.74 10.32
CA TRP A 453 -17.13 -5.74 9.17
C TRP A 453 -15.67 -5.64 9.60
N ILE A 454 -14.77 -6.07 8.70
CA ILE A 454 -13.32 -5.98 8.86
C ILE A 454 -12.72 -5.34 7.61
N ARG A 455 -11.85 -4.35 7.81
CA ARG A 455 -11.03 -3.73 6.76
C ARG A 455 -9.55 -3.94 7.06
N GLU A 456 -8.87 -4.58 6.12
CA GLU A 456 -7.42 -4.80 6.20
C GLU A 456 -6.67 -3.62 5.55
N GLU A 457 -6.62 -2.48 6.26
CA GLU A 457 -5.92 -1.26 5.78
C GLU A 457 -4.39 -1.41 5.79
N GLY A 458 -3.85 -2.45 6.44
CA GLY A 458 -2.44 -2.85 6.35
C GLY A 458 -1.99 -3.18 4.92
N LEU A 459 -2.92 -3.54 4.02
CA LEU A 459 -2.64 -3.77 2.59
C LEU A 459 -2.23 -2.50 1.82
N THR A 460 -2.28 -1.33 2.43
CA THR A 460 -1.73 -0.09 1.85
C THR A 460 -0.21 0.04 2.04
N ALA A 461 0.37 -0.78 2.93
CA ALA A 461 1.78 -0.74 3.30
C ALA A 461 2.53 -1.99 2.79
N ILE A 462 2.29 -2.38 1.54
CA ILE A 462 2.93 -3.55 0.91
C ILE A 462 4.42 -3.29 0.70
N SER A 463 5.24 -4.18 1.26
CA SER A 463 6.70 -4.16 1.16
C SER A 463 7.22 -5.04 0.01
N ALA A 464 6.65 -6.25 -0.10
CA ALA A 464 7.02 -7.25 -1.10
C ALA A 464 5.80 -8.07 -1.50
N THR A 465 5.78 -8.50 -2.77
CA THR A 465 4.71 -9.35 -3.30
C THR A 465 5.22 -10.20 -4.46
N ASP A 466 4.65 -11.38 -4.64
CA ASP A 466 4.89 -12.25 -5.78
C ASP A 466 3.63 -13.08 -6.10
N PHE A 467 3.55 -13.58 -7.32
CA PHE A 467 2.48 -14.48 -7.76
C PHE A 467 2.87 -15.94 -7.53
N VAL A 468 1.87 -16.75 -7.18
CA VAL A 468 2.00 -18.19 -7.00
C VAL A 468 0.95 -18.90 -7.84
N GLU A 469 1.39 -19.79 -8.72
CA GLU A 469 0.49 -20.63 -9.49
C GLU A 469 -0.20 -21.67 -8.61
N LEU A 470 -1.50 -21.84 -8.80
CA LEU A 470 -2.27 -22.89 -8.13
C LEU A 470 -1.93 -24.27 -8.71
N PRO A 471 -2.06 -25.36 -7.93
CA PRO A 471 -1.88 -26.72 -8.43
C PRO A 471 -3.05 -27.17 -9.33
N GLU A 472 -2.78 -28.10 -10.25
CA GLU A 472 -3.80 -28.67 -11.14
C GLU A 472 -4.79 -29.54 -10.36
N ARG A 473 -6.04 -29.64 -10.85
CA ARG A 473 -7.03 -30.57 -10.30
C ARG A 473 -6.57 -32.01 -10.54
N THR A 474 -6.01 -32.64 -9.53
CA THR A 474 -5.72 -34.08 -9.59
C THR A 474 -7.03 -34.84 -9.46
N THR A 475 -7.51 -35.42 -10.57
CA THR A 475 -8.37 -36.60 -10.50
C THR A 475 -7.43 -37.77 -10.21
N ASP A 476 -7.25 -38.11 -8.94
CA ASP A 476 -6.39 -39.20 -8.43
C ASP A 476 -5.03 -39.29 -9.13
N SER A 477 -4.07 -38.49 -8.66
CA SER A 477 -2.65 -38.62 -9.00
C SER A 477 -2.04 -39.86 -8.35
N VAL A 478 -2.55 -41.05 -8.68
CA VAL A 478 -1.79 -42.29 -8.50
C VAL A 478 -0.67 -42.27 -9.55
N GLY A 479 0.56 -42.52 -9.09
CA GLY A 479 1.81 -42.42 -9.85
C GLY A 479 1.69 -42.86 -11.31
N ARG A 480 1.77 -41.88 -12.21
CA ARG A 480 1.78 -42.07 -13.67
C ARG A 480 3.13 -42.58 -14.17
N GLU A 481 4.17 -42.43 -13.36
CA GLU A 481 5.51 -42.96 -13.63
C GLU A 481 5.55 -44.46 -13.35
N GLY A 482 5.78 -45.25 -14.40
CA GLY A 482 5.79 -46.72 -14.32
C GLY A 482 4.45 -47.40 -14.65
N GLU A 483 3.40 -46.66 -15.01
CA GLU A 483 2.10 -47.23 -15.41
C GLU A 483 2.24 -48.00 -16.75
N GLY A 484 2.11 -49.33 -16.70
CA GLY A 484 2.06 -50.18 -17.89
C GLY A 484 0.77 -49.99 -18.71
N PHE A 485 0.75 -50.49 -19.96
CA PHE A 485 -0.39 -50.37 -20.88
C PHE A 485 -1.73 -50.80 -20.25
N VAL A 486 -1.75 -51.91 -19.51
CA VAL A 486 -2.97 -52.44 -18.88
C VAL A 486 -3.50 -51.52 -17.78
N GLY A 487 -2.61 -50.96 -16.95
CA GLY A 487 -2.97 -49.98 -15.93
C GLY A 487 -3.65 -48.76 -16.56
N ARG A 488 -3.05 -48.24 -17.64
CA ARG A 488 -3.59 -47.12 -18.40
C ARG A 488 -4.98 -47.39 -18.98
N VAL A 489 -5.19 -48.56 -19.59
CA VAL A 489 -6.48 -48.92 -20.18
C VAL A 489 -7.55 -49.07 -19.11
N MET A 490 -7.23 -49.72 -17.98
CA MET A 490 -8.17 -49.84 -16.86
C MET A 490 -8.54 -48.47 -16.27
N ARG A 491 -7.56 -47.59 -16.07
CA ARG A 491 -7.81 -46.22 -15.63
C ARG A 491 -8.70 -45.45 -16.60
N GLN A 492 -8.41 -45.50 -17.89
CA GLN A 492 -9.24 -44.85 -18.92
C GLN A 492 -10.68 -45.39 -18.94
N LEU A 493 -10.86 -46.69 -18.67
CA LEU A 493 -12.17 -47.33 -18.61
C LEU A 493 -12.94 -46.90 -17.35
N VAL A 494 -12.25 -46.72 -16.23
CA VAL A 494 -12.79 -46.15 -14.98
C VAL A 494 -13.16 -44.67 -15.17
N GLU A 495 -12.29 -43.88 -15.81
CA GLU A 495 -12.55 -42.46 -16.14
C GLU A 495 -13.73 -42.31 -17.11
N ALA A 496 -13.88 -43.25 -18.05
CA ALA A 496 -14.99 -43.28 -18.99
C ALA A 496 -16.36 -43.59 -18.34
N ARG A 497 -16.41 -44.00 -17.06
CA ARG A 497 -17.68 -44.21 -16.34
C ARG A 497 -18.57 -42.96 -16.33
N ASN A 498 -17.96 -41.77 -16.29
CA ASN A 498 -18.67 -40.49 -16.29
C ASN A 498 -18.90 -39.92 -17.71
N PHE A 499 -18.49 -40.64 -18.76
CA PHE A 499 -18.60 -40.19 -20.15
C PHE A 499 -20.05 -39.91 -20.61
N PRO A 500 -21.08 -40.71 -20.24
CA PRO A 500 -22.46 -40.40 -20.59
C PRO A 500 -22.94 -39.07 -20.01
N GLN A 501 -22.63 -38.81 -18.73
CA GLN A 501 -22.93 -37.53 -18.08
C GLN A 501 -22.13 -36.37 -18.70
N TYR A 502 -20.88 -36.62 -19.11
CA TYR A 502 -20.10 -35.64 -19.84
C TYR A 502 -20.76 -35.28 -21.18
N ILE A 503 -21.27 -36.25 -21.95
CA ILE A 503 -21.97 -35.99 -23.22
C ILE A 503 -23.23 -35.16 -22.99
N THR A 504 -24.05 -35.50 -21.99
CA THR A 504 -25.26 -34.72 -21.69
C THR A 504 -24.90 -33.29 -21.31
N ASN A 505 -23.88 -33.12 -20.47
CA ASN A 505 -23.39 -31.79 -20.09
C ASN A 505 -22.77 -31.05 -21.28
N PHE A 506 -22.05 -31.73 -22.16
CA PHE A 506 -21.49 -31.14 -23.37
C PHE A 506 -22.59 -30.64 -24.29
N ILE A 507 -23.63 -31.44 -24.54
CA ILE A 507 -24.77 -31.02 -25.37
C ILE A 507 -25.45 -29.81 -24.75
N ILE A 508 -25.72 -29.82 -23.44
CA ILE A 508 -26.31 -28.68 -22.73
C ILE A 508 -25.41 -27.44 -22.88
N ARG A 509 -24.12 -27.54 -22.55
CA ARG A 509 -23.17 -26.40 -22.68
C ARG A 509 -23.05 -25.90 -24.11
N PHE A 510 -23.13 -26.80 -25.09
CA PHE A 510 -23.05 -26.48 -26.51
C PHE A 510 -24.30 -25.76 -26.99
N THR A 511 -25.50 -26.15 -26.52
CA THR A 511 -26.76 -25.49 -26.89
C THR A 511 -27.03 -24.22 -26.09
N THR A 512 -26.66 -24.17 -24.82
CA THR A 512 -26.84 -22.99 -23.94
C THR A 512 -25.72 -21.96 -24.05
N GLY A 513 -24.61 -22.31 -24.73
CA GLY A 513 -23.41 -21.48 -24.79
C GLY A 513 -22.64 -21.37 -23.46
N SER A 514 -23.04 -22.14 -22.43
CA SER A 514 -22.46 -22.12 -21.08
C SER A 514 -21.15 -22.90 -21.02
N TYR A 515 -20.13 -22.45 -21.74
CA TYR A 515 -18.77 -22.94 -21.54
C TYR A 515 -18.20 -22.37 -20.23
N PRO A 516 -17.18 -23.00 -19.61
CA PRO A 516 -16.34 -22.26 -18.67
C PRO A 516 -15.85 -21.02 -19.42
N SER A 517 -16.43 -19.88 -19.06
CA SER A 517 -16.15 -18.60 -19.67
C SER A 517 -14.67 -18.26 -19.42
N LEU A 518 -14.15 -17.22 -20.08
CA LEU A 518 -12.87 -16.60 -19.71
C LEU A 518 -12.86 -16.05 -18.26
N VAL A 519 -13.94 -16.29 -17.53
CA VAL A 519 -14.27 -15.86 -16.19
C VAL A 519 -14.05 -17.04 -15.24
N PRO A 520 -13.21 -16.89 -14.20
CA PRO A 520 -13.09 -17.87 -13.14
C PRO A 520 -14.47 -18.13 -12.51
N PRO A 521 -14.85 -19.39 -12.20
CA PRO A 521 -16.16 -19.72 -11.64
C PRO A 521 -16.53 -18.93 -10.37
N SER A 522 -15.54 -18.43 -9.64
CA SER A 522 -15.70 -17.61 -8.43
C SER A 522 -16.17 -16.17 -8.68
N ALA A 523 -16.00 -15.63 -9.89
CA ALA A 523 -16.49 -14.29 -10.25
C ALA A 523 -18.00 -14.27 -10.60
N MET A 524 -18.63 -15.44 -10.84
CA MET A 524 -20.09 -15.58 -10.95
C MET A 524 -20.74 -15.71 -9.56
N ARG A 525 -20.55 -14.74 -8.66
CA ARG A 525 -21.46 -14.58 -7.51
C ARG A 525 -22.65 -13.72 -7.96
N SER A 526 -23.64 -14.37 -8.58
CA SER A 526 -24.96 -13.76 -8.74
C SER A 526 -25.58 -13.50 -7.38
N SER A 527 -26.12 -12.30 -7.21
CA SER A 527 -26.97 -11.81 -6.14
C SER A 527 -28.08 -12.80 -5.72
N SER A 528 -27.78 -13.72 -4.81
CA SER A 528 -28.79 -14.48 -4.07
C SER A 528 -28.38 -14.64 -2.62
N SER A 529 -28.98 -13.79 -1.78
CA SER A 529 -29.40 -14.02 -0.39
C SER A 529 -28.64 -15.06 0.45
N GLY A 530 -27.96 -14.57 1.49
CA GLY A 530 -27.93 -15.11 2.85
C GLY A 530 -27.93 -16.63 3.00
N SER A 531 -26.74 -17.23 2.99
CA SER A 531 -26.50 -18.53 3.62
C SER A 531 -25.02 -18.61 4.02
N ALA A 532 -24.76 -18.60 5.32
CA ALA A 532 -23.43 -18.59 5.95
C ALA A 532 -22.67 -19.93 5.88
N ASN A 533 -23.01 -20.79 4.93
CA ASN A 533 -22.27 -22.03 4.63
C ASN A 533 -21.77 -21.99 3.19
N ALA A 534 -20.89 -21.05 2.88
CA ALA A 534 -20.14 -21.06 1.63
C ALA A 534 -19.11 -22.19 1.71
N THR A 535 -19.38 -23.32 1.04
CA THR A 535 -18.38 -24.35 0.83
C THR A 535 -17.19 -23.73 0.10
N VAL A 536 -16.02 -23.69 0.76
CA VAL A 536 -14.77 -23.19 0.19
C VAL A 536 -14.54 -23.90 -1.13
N SER A 537 -14.62 -23.15 -2.23
CA SER A 537 -14.31 -23.72 -3.55
C SER A 537 -12.87 -24.21 -3.51
N PRO A 538 -12.59 -25.46 -3.94
CA PRO A 538 -11.25 -26.03 -3.82
C PRO A 538 -10.25 -25.09 -4.52
N MET A 539 -9.16 -24.77 -3.81
CA MET A 539 -8.11 -23.90 -4.33
C MET A 539 -7.30 -24.65 -5.37
N VAL A 540 -7.78 -24.59 -6.60
CA VAL A 540 -7.25 -25.36 -7.72
C VAL A 540 -7.15 -24.44 -8.92
N ARG A 541 -6.11 -24.67 -9.73
CA ARG A 541 -5.85 -23.95 -10.96
C ARG A 541 -7.00 -24.13 -11.94
N ASP A 542 -7.40 -23.02 -12.56
CA ASP A 542 -8.31 -23.03 -13.71
C ASP A 542 -7.58 -23.51 -14.98
N PRO A 543 -8.30 -23.94 -16.04
CA PRO A 543 -7.67 -24.46 -17.26
C PRO A 543 -6.72 -23.48 -17.96
N PHE A 544 -6.93 -22.17 -17.79
CA PHE A 544 -6.15 -21.11 -18.44
C PHE A 544 -5.12 -20.45 -17.52
N GLY A 545 -5.10 -20.82 -16.23
CA GLY A 545 -4.18 -20.28 -15.23
C GLY A 545 -4.41 -18.80 -14.92
N PHE A 546 -5.64 -18.31 -15.06
CA PHE A 546 -6.01 -16.95 -14.66
C PHE A 546 -6.12 -16.78 -13.15
N ARG A 547 -6.45 -17.85 -12.43
CA ARG A 547 -6.55 -17.87 -10.97
C ARG A 547 -5.22 -18.33 -10.39
N GLN A 548 -4.52 -17.37 -9.82
CA GLN A 548 -3.28 -17.50 -9.05
C GLN A 548 -3.48 -16.93 -7.63
N LEU A 549 -2.52 -17.20 -6.74
CA LEU A 549 -2.44 -16.53 -5.45
C LEU A 549 -1.46 -15.37 -5.53
N ILE A 550 -1.82 -14.25 -4.92
CA ILE A 550 -0.94 -13.10 -4.77
C ILE A 550 -0.49 -13.11 -3.31
N ILE A 551 0.78 -13.41 -3.09
CA ILE A 551 1.36 -13.39 -1.76
C ILE A 551 1.85 -11.98 -1.48
N VAL A 552 1.42 -11.41 -0.38
CA VAL A 552 1.64 -10.00 -0.01
C VAL A 552 2.22 -9.94 1.40
N ALA A 553 3.35 -9.24 1.55
CA ALA A 553 3.94 -8.95 2.84
C ALA A 553 3.88 -7.45 3.14
N THR A 554 3.41 -7.08 4.33
CA THR A 554 3.26 -5.67 4.74
C THR A 554 4.38 -5.23 5.69
N HIS A 555 4.67 -3.93 5.71
CA HIS A 555 5.62 -3.32 6.66
C HIS A 555 5.19 -3.44 8.13
N LEU A 556 3.95 -3.88 8.40
CA LEU A 556 3.40 -4.07 9.73
C LEU A 556 3.62 -5.48 10.29
N GLY A 557 4.42 -6.31 9.61
CA GLY A 557 4.73 -7.67 10.05
C GLY A 557 3.57 -8.65 9.84
N LYS A 558 2.69 -8.40 8.86
CA LYS A 558 1.60 -9.31 8.49
C LYS A 558 1.70 -9.70 7.02
N VAL A 559 1.47 -10.99 6.74
CA VAL A 559 1.44 -11.57 5.39
C VAL A 559 0.04 -12.03 5.04
N TYR A 560 -0.30 -11.94 3.75
CA TYR A 560 -1.61 -12.29 3.20
C TYR A 560 -1.43 -13.11 1.92
N ALA A 561 -2.35 -14.03 1.67
CA ALA A 561 -2.59 -14.56 0.34
C ALA A 561 -3.93 -14.03 -0.18
N LEU A 562 -3.89 -13.35 -1.33
CA LEU A 562 -5.08 -12.86 -2.02
C LEU A 562 -5.41 -13.77 -3.21
N ASP A 563 -6.68 -14.07 -3.41
CA ASP A 563 -7.12 -14.72 -4.64
C ASP A 563 -7.09 -13.69 -5.78
N SER A 564 -6.27 -13.93 -6.81
CA SER A 564 -6.20 -13.01 -7.97
C SER A 564 -7.51 -12.87 -8.73
N ALA A 565 -8.46 -13.80 -8.60
CA ALA A 565 -9.75 -13.69 -9.27
C ALA A 565 -10.73 -12.72 -8.59
N SER A 566 -10.68 -12.58 -7.26
CA SER A 566 -11.65 -11.79 -6.48
C SER A 566 -11.03 -10.69 -5.61
N GLY A 567 -9.74 -10.74 -5.32
CA GLY A 567 -9.06 -9.88 -4.36
C GLY A 567 -9.42 -10.20 -2.89
N GLU A 568 -10.14 -11.29 -2.63
CA GLU A 568 -10.44 -11.75 -1.27
C GLU A 568 -9.19 -12.34 -0.59
N VAL A 569 -9.09 -12.13 0.72
CA VAL A 569 -8.03 -12.73 1.54
C VAL A 569 -8.38 -14.20 1.77
N VAL A 570 -7.53 -15.10 1.28
CA VAL A 570 -7.66 -16.55 1.50
C VAL A 570 -7.21 -16.91 2.91
N TRP A 571 -6.03 -16.43 3.28
CA TRP A 571 -5.46 -16.59 4.61
C TRP A 571 -4.56 -15.38 4.93
N SER A 572 -4.32 -15.17 6.22
CA SER A 572 -3.34 -14.18 6.70
C SER A 572 -2.62 -14.70 7.93
N ARG A 573 -1.36 -14.30 8.10
CA ARG A 573 -0.53 -14.63 9.27
C ARG A 573 0.23 -13.42 9.75
N VAL A 574 0.28 -13.24 11.07
CA VAL A 574 1.19 -12.28 11.70
C VAL A 574 2.54 -12.96 11.88
N LEU A 575 3.62 -12.27 11.55
CA LEU A 575 4.99 -12.75 11.72
C LEU A 575 5.40 -12.63 13.19
N GLY A 576 5.81 -13.75 13.77
CA GLY A 576 6.29 -13.84 15.15
C GLY A 576 7.56 -13.02 15.36
N LEU A 577 7.65 -12.42 16.55
CA LEU A 577 8.83 -11.67 16.97
C LEU A 577 9.90 -12.59 17.61
N GLY A 578 9.61 -13.86 17.89
CA GLY A 578 10.53 -14.76 18.62
C GLY A 578 11.14 -14.09 19.86
N TRP A 579 12.47 -14.23 20.05
CA TRP A 579 13.20 -13.63 21.18
C TRP A 579 13.05 -12.11 21.27
N ALA A 580 12.84 -11.42 20.15
CA ALA A 580 12.65 -9.96 20.14
C ALA A 580 11.30 -9.54 20.74
N GLY A 581 10.38 -10.49 20.93
CA GLY A 581 9.11 -10.32 21.63
C GLY A 581 9.02 -11.07 22.97
N GLU A 582 10.01 -11.89 23.35
CA GLU A 582 9.98 -12.69 24.58
C GLU A 582 10.23 -11.87 25.86
N GLU A 583 9.45 -12.19 26.90
CA GLU A 583 9.60 -11.69 28.27
C GLU A 583 10.82 -12.36 28.95
N SER A 584 11.97 -11.70 29.01
CA SER A 584 13.10 -12.14 29.85
C SER A 584 13.27 -11.24 31.09
N GLY A 585 12.97 -11.78 32.28
CA GLY A 585 13.35 -11.21 33.58
C GLY A 585 12.23 -10.69 34.48
N GLU A 586 12.54 -10.59 35.78
CA GLU A 586 11.63 -10.21 36.90
C GLU A 586 11.17 -8.73 36.84
N LYS A 587 11.69 -7.96 35.89
CA LYS A 587 11.29 -6.58 35.60
C LYS A 587 10.86 -6.47 34.13
N ARG A 588 9.63 -6.93 33.89
CA ARG A 588 8.93 -7.04 32.60
C ARG A 588 8.90 -5.71 31.83
N ILE A 589 9.69 -5.59 30.78
CA ILE A 589 9.60 -4.52 29.78
C ILE A 589 9.34 -5.18 28.43
N VAL A 590 8.22 -4.84 27.80
CA VAL A 590 7.88 -5.30 26.44
C VAL A 590 8.91 -4.71 25.48
N VAL A 591 9.73 -5.56 24.86
CA VAL A 591 10.66 -5.14 23.80
C VAL A 591 9.82 -4.98 22.54
N GLY A 592 9.42 -3.75 22.23
CA GLY A 592 8.66 -3.41 21.02
C GLY A 592 9.47 -3.61 19.74
N GLY A 593 9.60 -4.86 19.28
CA GLY A 593 10.26 -5.23 18.04
C GLY A 593 9.36 -5.11 16.81
N ARG A 594 9.96 -5.15 15.60
CA ARG A 594 9.24 -5.19 14.31
C ARG A 594 9.92 -6.16 13.35
N VAL A 595 9.12 -6.82 12.53
CA VAL A 595 9.59 -7.66 11.41
C VAL A 595 9.26 -6.96 10.09
N VAL A 596 10.26 -6.77 9.23
CA VAL A 596 10.12 -6.16 7.91
C VAL A 596 10.61 -7.15 6.86
N VAL A 597 9.69 -7.62 6.01
CA VAL A 597 10.02 -8.51 4.90
C VAL A 597 10.79 -7.72 3.84
N VAL A 598 11.93 -8.26 3.41
CA VAL A 598 12.82 -7.67 2.40
C VAL A 598 12.55 -8.28 1.03
N LYS A 599 12.43 -9.61 0.94
CA LYS A 599 12.09 -10.33 -0.31
C LYS A 599 11.18 -11.53 -0.05
N VAL A 600 10.42 -11.88 -1.08
CA VAL A 600 9.57 -13.07 -1.16
C VAL A 600 10.10 -13.94 -2.30
N PHE A 601 10.22 -15.25 -2.07
CA PHE A 601 10.66 -16.21 -3.08
C PHE A 601 9.71 -17.40 -3.15
N VAL A 602 9.28 -17.75 -4.36
CA VAL A 602 8.51 -18.98 -4.64
C VAL A 602 9.48 -20.14 -4.89
N VAL A 603 9.47 -21.14 -4.02
CA VAL A 603 10.47 -22.24 -3.97
C VAL A 603 9.90 -23.59 -4.43
N GLY A 604 8.63 -23.90 -4.15
CA GLY A 604 8.00 -25.18 -4.52
C GLY A 604 7.25 -25.13 -5.85
N GLU A 605 7.58 -26.02 -6.79
CA GLU A 605 6.85 -26.15 -8.08
C GLU A 605 6.87 -27.57 -8.68
N GLU A 606 7.69 -28.51 -8.17
CA GLU A 606 7.90 -29.82 -8.84
C GLU A 606 7.03 -30.97 -8.29
N GLU A 607 6.40 -30.84 -7.11
CA GLU A 607 5.62 -31.94 -6.48
C GLU A 607 4.23 -31.51 -5.94
N GLY A 608 3.58 -30.54 -6.61
CA GLY A 608 2.15 -30.27 -6.45
C GLY A 608 1.75 -29.37 -5.27
N LYS A 609 2.67 -28.99 -4.38
CA LYS A 609 2.42 -27.97 -3.34
C LYS A 609 3.32 -26.75 -3.54
N PRO A 610 2.75 -25.57 -3.81
CA PRO A 610 3.54 -24.35 -3.94
C PRO A 610 3.96 -23.84 -2.57
N GLU A 611 5.27 -23.60 -2.40
CA GLU A 611 5.87 -23.12 -1.15
C GLU A 611 6.56 -21.78 -1.36
N VAL A 612 6.50 -20.94 -0.32
CA VAL A 612 7.06 -19.58 -0.33
C VAL A 612 7.96 -19.36 0.86
N VAL A 613 9.07 -18.64 0.63
CA VAL A 613 10.02 -18.22 1.66
C VAL A 613 10.06 -16.70 1.73
N PHE A 614 9.81 -16.17 2.92
CA PHE A 614 9.97 -14.77 3.26
C PHE A 614 11.32 -14.56 3.93
N VAL A 615 12.12 -13.63 3.41
CA VAL A 615 13.36 -13.18 4.05
C VAL A 615 13.10 -11.83 4.70
N ALA A 616 13.28 -11.72 6.01
CA ALA A 616 12.92 -10.53 6.77
C ALA A 616 14.04 -10.08 7.71
N HIS A 617 14.06 -8.77 7.95
CA HIS A 617 14.79 -8.20 9.08
C HIS A 617 13.88 -8.16 10.30
N ARG A 618 14.34 -8.70 11.42
CA ARG A 618 13.72 -8.50 12.71
C ARG A 618 14.57 -7.52 13.51
N LYS A 619 13.92 -6.48 14.03
CA LYS A 619 14.55 -5.41 14.78
C LYS A 619 13.94 -5.33 16.17
N ALA A 620 14.75 -5.51 17.21
CA ALA A 620 14.33 -5.35 18.60
C ALA A 620 14.34 -3.87 19.02
N ALA A 621 13.63 -3.54 20.10
CA ALA A 621 13.55 -2.14 20.60
C ALA A 621 14.90 -1.60 21.09
N ASN A 622 15.82 -2.47 21.51
CA ASN A 622 17.19 -2.10 21.89
C ASN A 622 18.10 -1.82 20.68
N GLY A 623 17.58 -1.95 19.45
CA GLY A 623 18.30 -1.70 18.21
C GLY A 623 19.02 -2.91 17.61
N LEU A 624 19.04 -4.06 18.29
CA LEU A 624 19.57 -5.30 17.72
C LEU A 624 18.76 -5.70 16.48
N LEU A 625 19.47 -6.18 15.47
CA LEU A 625 18.93 -6.56 14.16
C LEU A 625 19.42 -7.96 13.80
N ASP A 626 18.51 -8.83 13.41
CA ASP A 626 18.80 -10.16 12.87
C ASP A 626 17.99 -10.45 11.61
N THR A 627 18.44 -11.45 10.85
CA THR A 627 17.77 -11.89 9.62
C THR A 627 17.07 -13.21 9.88
N VAL A 628 15.76 -13.21 9.62
CA VAL A 628 14.85 -14.32 9.93
C VAL A 628 14.17 -14.80 8.65
N LEU A 629 13.98 -16.12 8.53
CA LEU A 629 13.27 -16.78 7.45
C LEU A 629 11.94 -17.33 7.92
N PHE A 630 10.91 -17.17 7.09
CA PHE A 630 9.61 -17.83 7.26
C PHE A 630 9.33 -18.66 6.01
N HIS A 631 9.08 -19.97 6.18
CA HIS A 631 8.82 -20.89 5.08
C HIS A 631 7.40 -21.43 5.21
N VAL A 632 6.56 -21.16 4.21
CA VAL A 632 5.11 -21.29 4.32
C VAL A 632 4.55 -22.01 3.10
N ASP A 633 3.57 -22.88 3.31
CA ASP A 633 2.72 -23.39 2.24
C ASP A 633 1.84 -22.24 1.72
N ALA A 634 2.00 -21.90 0.45
CA ALA A 634 1.32 -20.75 -0.15
C ALA A 634 -0.21 -20.87 -0.12
N MET A 635 -0.74 -22.10 -0.04
CA MET A 635 -2.18 -22.38 -0.09
C MET A 635 -2.86 -22.21 1.26
N THR A 636 -2.21 -22.64 2.33
CA THR A 636 -2.80 -22.70 3.68
C THR A 636 -2.26 -21.64 4.63
N GLY A 637 -1.08 -21.09 4.35
CA GLY A 637 -0.40 -20.17 5.26
C GLY A 637 0.20 -20.86 6.48
N VAL A 638 0.32 -22.19 6.48
CA VAL A 638 0.96 -22.97 7.55
C VAL A 638 2.46 -23.07 7.28
N ASP A 639 3.26 -23.17 8.34
CA ASP A 639 4.69 -23.41 8.23
C ASP A 639 4.96 -24.70 7.45
N ALA A 640 5.71 -24.61 6.35
CA ALA A 640 5.99 -25.75 5.48
C ALA A 640 7.00 -26.75 6.10
N ARG A 641 7.67 -26.38 7.19
CA ARG A 641 8.69 -27.20 7.87
C ARG A 641 8.09 -28.14 8.90
N GLU A 642 6.94 -27.77 9.46
CA GLU A 642 6.16 -28.64 10.32
C GLU A 642 5.29 -29.53 9.40
N GLY A 643 5.33 -30.85 9.56
CA GLY A 643 4.69 -31.80 8.64
C GLY A 643 3.17 -31.59 8.45
N THR A 644 2.59 -32.33 7.50
CA THR A 644 1.16 -32.26 7.14
C THR A 644 0.20 -32.36 8.33
N GLU A 645 -0.91 -31.64 8.26
CA GLU A 645 -1.94 -31.38 9.29
C GLU A 645 -2.47 -32.57 10.13
N GLU A 646 -2.17 -33.82 9.76
CA GLU A 646 -2.71 -34.98 10.46
C GLU A 646 -2.14 -35.19 11.88
N ASP A 647 -1.00 -34.57 12.22
CA ASP A 647 -0.33 -34.79 13.51
C ASP A 647 -0.48 -33.67 14.57
N LYS A 648 -1.12 -32.53 14.27
CA LYS A 648 -1.33 -31.45 15.27
C LYS A 648 -2.67 -30.74 15.12
N GLY A 649 -3.63 -31.11 15.97
CA GLY A 649 -4.86 -30.34 16.18
C GLY A 649 -4.59 -29.00 16.89
N GLU A 650 -5.50 -28.02 16.72
CA GLU A 650 -5.64 -26.69 17.37
C GLU A 650 -4.41 -25.78 17.66
N ASP A 651 -3.17 -26.25 17.57
CA ASP A 651 -1.93 -25.55 17.95
C ASP A 651 -1.39 -24.60 16.86
N ASN A 652 -1.94 -24.62 15.64
CA ASN A 652 -1.56 -23.75 14.51
C ASN A 652 -2.19 -22.34 14.56
N LYS A 653 -2.75 -21.91 15.71
CA LYS A 653 -3.47 -20.63 15.83
C LYS A 653 -2.57 -19.42 16.14
N GLY A 654 -1.29 -19.62 16.50
CA GLY A 654 -0.39 -18.53 16.89
C GLY A 654 0.27 -17.75 15.74
N PRO A 655 1.05 -16.69 16.06
CA PRO A 655 1.92 -16.03 15.11
C PRO A 655 2.87 -17.02 14.43
N LEU A 656 3.21 -16.75 13.16
CA LEU A 656 4.13 -17.58 12.39
C LEU A 656 5.56 -17.35 12.87
N GLU A 657 6.15 -18.31 13.56
CA GLU A 657 7.52 -18.20 14.07
C GLU A 657 8.57 -18.43 12.98
N GLY A 658 9.58 -17.56 12.95
CA GLY A 658 10.65 -17.61 11.96
C GLY A 658 11.90 -18.31 12.47
N THR A 659 12.75 -18.79 11.55
CA THR A 659 14.08 -19.30 11.91
C THR A 659 15.15 -18.28 11.63
N ASP A 660 16.03 -18.12 12.62
CA ASP A 660 17.17 -17.23 12.57
C ASP A 660 18.18 -17.76 11.54
N ALA A 661 18.37 -16.99 10.48
CA ALA A 661 19.29 -17.35 9.40
C ALA A 661 20.67 -16.70 9.59
N ILE A 662 20.68 -15.42 9.96
CA ILE A 662 21.91 -14.64 10.18
C ILE A 662 21.74 -13.84 11.47
N SER A 663 22.69 -13.99 12.39
CA SER A 663 22.80 -13.17 13.61
C SER A 663 23.36 -11.78 13.29
N GLY A 664 22.66 -11.03 12.44
CA GLY A 664 23.09 -9.73 11.94
C GLY A 664 22.27 -9.23 10.76
N GLN A 665 22.78 -8.19 10.10
CA GLN A 665 22.13 -7.55 8.96
C GLN A 665 22.29 -8.36 7.67
N LEU A 666 21.19 -8.54 6.93
CA LEU A 666 21.25 -9.03 5.55
C LEU A 666 21.73 -7.90 4.64
N VAL A 667 22.78 -8.16 3.87
CA VAL A 667 23.26 -7.23 2.83
C VAL A 667 22.45 -7.40 1.56
N GLU A 668 22.27 -8.64 1.09
CA GLU A 668 21.53 -8.94 -0.14
C GLU A 668 21.08 -10.42 -0.16
N THR A 669 20.01 -10.71 -0.91
CA THR A 669 19.53 -12.10 -1.09
C THR A 669 19.02 -12.36 -2.50
N TYR A 670 19.24 -13.57 -3.01
CA TYR A 670 18.85 -13.97 -4.36
C TYR A 670 18.39 -15.42 -4.44
N LEU A 671 17.54 -15.71 -5.43
CA LEU A 671 17.05 -17.05 -5.72
C LEU A 671 17.90 -17.70 -6.81
N LEU A 672 18.65 -18.74 -6.45
CA LEU A 672 19.38 -19.58 -7.39
C LEU A 672 18.42 -20.61 -8.00
N LYS A 673 17.97 -20.35 -9.23
CA LYS A 673 17.10 -21.25 -10.01
C LYS A 673 17.95 -22.26 -10.79
N LYS A 674 18.32 -23.38 -10.14
CA LYS A 674 18.96 -24.55 -10.80
C LYS A 674 18.00 -25.74 -10.74
N LYS A 675 18.50 -26.97 -10.60
CA LYS A 675 17.66 -28.16 -10.40
C LYS A 675 16.72 -28.01 -9.20
N LYS A 676 17.22 -27.41 -8.12
CA LYS A 676 16.42 -26.96 -6.98
C LYS A 676 16.55 -25.44 -6.85
N LYS A 677 15.47 -24.80 -6.43
CA LYS A 677 15.45 -23.38 -6.09
C LYS A 677 16.10 -23.21 -4.70
N ILE A 678 17.16 -22.43 -4.61
CA ILE A 678 17.92 -22.21 -3.37
C ILE A 678 17.92 -20.72 -3.06
N VAL A 679 17.50 -20.34 -1.86
CA VAL A 679 17.62 -18.97 -1.36
C VAL A 679 19.04 -18.77 -0.86
N VAL A 680 19.73 -17.76 -1.39
CA VAL A 680 21.09 -17.42 -1.00
C VAL A 680 21.07 -16.06 -0.33
N MET A 681 21.73 -15.94 0.81
CA MET A 681 21.77 -14.75 1.65
C MET A 681 23.21 -14.37 1.96
N LEU A 682 23.47 -13.08 2.07
CA LEU A 682 24.79 -12.51 2.39
C LEU A 682 24.69 -11.71 3.68
N ASP A 683 25.58 -12.01 4.64
CA ASP A 683 25.73 -11.23 5.86
C ASP A 683 26.57 -9.95 5.64
N ASP A 684 26.81 -9.21 6.72
CA ASP A 684 27.64 -8.01 6.78
C ASP A 684 29.12 -8.26 6.44
N PHE A 685 29.62 -9.47 6.66
CA PHE A 685 30.94 -9.94 6.26
C PHE A 685 30.98 -10.55 4.85
N LEU A 686 29.87 -10.47 4.10
CA LEU A 686 29.68 -11.06 2.78
C LEU A 686 29.87 -12.59 2.72
N GLN A 687 29.65 -13.28 3.84
CA GLN A 687 29.58 -14.73 3.90
C GLN A 687 28.23 -15.23 3.37
N VAL A 688 28.28 -16.37 2.69
CA VAL A 688 27.11 -16.96 2.05
C VAL A 688 26.37 -17.91 3.00
N TYR A 689 25.08 -17.68 3.15
CA TYR A 689 24.12 -18.56 3.83
C TYR A 689 23.13 -19.12 2.80
N LEU A 690 22.81 -20.42 2.91
CA LEU A 690 21.94 -21.12 1.98
C LEU A 690 20.67 -21.58 2.69
N TYR A 691 19.53 -21.53 2.00
CA TYR A 691 18.29 -22.12 2.47
C TYR A 691 17.54 -22.85 1.34
N PRO A 692 17.13 -24.11 1.55
CA PRO A 692 17.47 -24.97 2.68
C PRO A 692 18.95 -25.39 2.66
N GLU A 693 19.58 -25.52 3.83
CA GLU A 693 20.98 -25.92 3.93
C GLU A 693 21.10 -27.44 4.09
N ASN A 694 21.44 -28.14 3.01
CA ASN A 694 21.71 -29.58 3.00
C ASN A 694 22.86 -29.95 2.06
N ASP A 695 23.34 -31.20 2.10
CA ASP A 695 24.48 -31.62 1.29
C ASP A 695 24.25 -31.52 -0.22
N GLU A 696 22.99 -31.62 -0.65
CA GLU A 696 22.61 -31.47 -2.06
C GLU A 696 22.69 -30.01 -2.50
N THR A 697 22.10 -29.09 -1.74
CA THR A 697 22.11 -27.65 -2.04
C THR A 697 23.54 -27.09 -1.98
N ARG A 698 24.37 -27.56 -1.04
CA ARG A 698 25.80 -27.23 -1.00
C ARG A 698 26.56 -27.69 -2.26
N LYS A 699 26.27 -28.91 -2.76
CA LYS A 699 26.87 -29.42 -4.01
C LYS A 699 26.38 -28.69 -5.26
N ILE A 700 25.11 -28.27 -5.29
CA ILE A 700 24.57 -27.47 -6.39
C ILE A 700 25.22 -26.08 -6.37
N PHE A 701 25.32 -25.47 -5.20
CA PHE A 701 25.92 -24.14 -5.03
C PHE A 701 27.41 -24.14 -5.38
N SER A 702 28.19 -25.14 -4.93
CA SER A 702 29.63 -25.20 -5.21
C SER A 702 29.95 -25.25 -6.71
N ARG A 703 29.09 -25.89 -7.51
CA ARG A 703 29.20 -25.91 -8.98
C ARG A 703 28.84 -24.56 -9.63
N ALA A 704 27.98 -23.78 -8.99
CA ALA A 704 27.51 -22.50 -9.51
C ALA A 704 28.34 -21.30 -9.02
N ALA A 705 28.99 -21.41 -7.85
CA ALA A 705 29.60 -20.30 -7.11
C ALA A 705 30.54 -19.44 -7.97
N SER A 706 31.43 -20.06 -8.75
CA SER A 706 32.41 -19.34 -9.60
C SER A 706 31.77 -18.48 -10.69
N SER A 707 30.56 -18.85 -11.14
CA SER A 707 29.78 -18.14 -12.16
C SER A 707 28.86 -17.06 -11.60
N LEU A 708 28.68 -16.99 -10.27
CA LEU A 708 27.84 -15.98 -9.66
C LEU A 708 28.56 -14.63 -9.60
N SER A 709 27.84 -13.59 -9.98
CA SER A 709 28.26 -12.20 -9.81
C SER A 709 27.08 -11.31 -9.50
N PHE A 710 27.26 -10.36 -8.59
CA PHE A 710 26.21 -9.41 -8.24
C PHE A 710 26.82 -8.06 -7.84
N PRO A 711 26.16 -6.94 -8.21
CA PRO A 711 26.57 -5.62 -7.79
C PRO A 711 26.04 -5.30 -6.39
N LEU A 712 26.87 -4.65 -5.56
CA LEU A 712 26.46 -4.06 -4.28
C LEU A 712 26.80 -2.57 -4.25
N ARG A 713 26.00 -1.82 -3.51
CA ARG A 713 26.25 -0.42 -3.17
C ARG A 713 27.23 -0.37 -1.99
N VAL A 714 28.37 0.28 -2.17
CA VAL A 714 29.42 0.38 -1.14
C VAL A 714 29.75 1.85 -0.88
N GLY A 715 29.72 2.27 0.39
CA GLY A 715 30.18 3.60 0.81
C GLY A 715 31.70 3.68 0.88
N LEU A 716 32.26 4.83 0.51
CA LEU A 716 33.66 5.17 0.69
C LEU A 716 33.90 5.66 2.12
N PRO A 717 35.02 5.28 2.78
CA PRO A 717 35.44 5.89 4.03
C PRO A 717 35.59 7.42 3.85
N VAL A 718 35.12 8.19 4.83
CA VAL A 718 35.24 9.65 4.80
C VAL A 718 36.65 10.02 5.28
N ASP A 719 37.56 10.34 4.35
CA ASP A 719 38.98 10.59 4.67
C ASP A 719 39.28 11.99 5.27
N GLN A 720 38.29 12.85 5.56
CA GLN A 720 38.54 14.17 6.17
C GLN A 720 37.45 14.56 7.17
N MET A 721 37.82 14.69 8.44
CA MET A 721 37.04 15.43 9.44
C MET A 721 37.18 16.93 9.15
N VAL A 722 36.13 17.55 8.64
CA VAL A 722 35.97 19.01 8.69
C VAL A 722 35.62 19.38 10.14
N PRO A 723 36.36 20.28 10.82
CA PRO A 723 35.99 20.73 12.15
C PRO A 723 34.75 21.62 12.05
N GLY A 724 33.62 21.13 12.59
CA GLY A 724 32.41 21.94 12.81
C GLY A 724 31.31 21.82 11.75
N GLY A 725 30.45 20.81 11.91
CA GLY A 725 29.03 20.86 11.52
C GLY A 725 28.66 20.18 10.20
N GLU A 726 27.92 19.07 10.32
CA GLU A 726 27.21 18.23 9.32
C GLU A 726 27.92 16.90 8.95
N PRO A 727 27.27 15.73 9.15
CA PRO A 727 27.80 14.44 8.72
C PRO A 727 27.78 14.34 7.19
N ILE A 728 28.95 14.51 6.56
CA ILE A 728 29.12 14.29 5.12
C ILE A 728 28.72 12.84 4.81
N ARG A 729 27.69 12.65 3.98
CA ARG A 729 27.30 11.30 3.54
C ARG A 729 28.49 10.64 2.82
N PRO A 730 28.87 9.40 3.19
CA PRO A 730 29.96 8.71 2.53
C PRO A 730 29.63 8.54 1.05
N ARG A 731 30.54 9.01 0.18
CA ARG A 731 30.39 8.90 -1.28
C ARG A 731 30.22 7.43 -1.65
N GLN A 732 29.38 7.15 -2.65
CA GLN A 732 29.01 5.79 -2.96
C GLN A 732 29.57 5.32 -4.30
N ARG A 733 29.89 4.04 -4.34
CA ARG A 733 30.36 3.34 -5.53
C ARG A 733 29.60 2.04 -5.69
N ILE A 734 29.61 1.52 -6.90
CA ILE A 734 29.05 0.20 -7.20
C ILE A 734 30.22 -0.76 -7.27
N VAL A 735 30.17 -1.83 -6.49
CA VAL A 735 31.19 -2.86 -6.48
C VAL A 735 30.54 -4.17 -6.90
N GLY A 736 31.03 -4.76 -7.98
CA GLY A 736 30.64 -6.10 -8.37
C GLY A 736 31.42 -7.13 -7.58
N HIS A 737 30.72 -8.11 -7.04
CA HIS A 737 31.29 -9.18 -6.25
C HIS A 737 31.24 -10.50 -7.01
N GLY A 738 32.25 -11.34 -6.82
CA GLY A 738 32.24 -12.76 -7.15
C GLY A 738 32.25 -13.60 -5.89
N VAL A 739 31.91 -14.88 -5.99
CA VAL A 739 31.83 -15.79 -4.83
C VAL A 739 32.90 -16.88 -4.95
N GLU A 740 33.65 -17.10 -3.88
CA GLU A 740 34.67 -18.16 -3.80
C GLU A 740 34.78 -18.71 -2.39
N LEU A 741 35.21 -19.97 -2.28
CA LEU A 741 35.47 -20.62 -1.01
C LEU A 741 36.92 -20.38 -0.62
N ASN A 742 37.14 -19.56 0.40
CA ASN A 742 38.46 -19.39 0.99
C ASN A 742 38.52 -20.06 2.37
N LYS A 743 39.05 -21.28 2.38
CA LYS A 743 39.18 -22.11 3.60
C LYS A 743 40.09 -21.51 4.67
N ASP A 744 40.94 -20.55 4.32
CA ASP A 744 41.82 -19.87 5.28
C ASP A 744 41.08 -18.74 6.02
N LEU A 745 40.00 -18.20 5.43
CA LEU A 745 39.19 -17.11 5.99
C LEU A 745 37.90 -17.60 6.66
N SER A 746 37.22 -18.58 6.04
CA SER A 746 35.94 -19.09 6.53
C SER A 746 35.63 -20.47 5.95
N ASP A 747 34.88 -21.28 6.72
CA ASP A 747 34.30 -22.53 6.22
C ASP A 747 33.17 -22.29 5.19
N ARG A 748 32.70 -21.04 5.07
CA ARG A 748 31.65 -20.61 4.14
C ARG A 748 32.26 -19.94 2.90
N TYR A 749 31.49 -19.93 1.81
CA TYR A 749 31.82 -19.10 0.66
C TYR A 749 31.73 -17.62 1.05
N VAL A 750 32.66 -16.82 0.55
CA VAL A 750 32.73 -15.38 0.82
C VAL A 750 32.69 -14.62 -0.50
N ALA A 751 31.96 -13.51 -0.53
CA ALA A 751 31.94 -12.64 -1.69
C ALA A 751 33.13 -11.66 -1.66
N TYR A 752 33.89 -11.60 -2.74
CA TYR A 752 35.02 -10.68 -2.91
C TYR A 752 34.77 -9.71 -4.06
N ALA A 753 35.30 -8.50 -3.95
CA ALA A 753 35.20 -7.48 -4.99
C ALA A 753 35.96 -7.91 -6.26
N ARG A 754 35.28 -7.89 -7.42
CA ARG A 754 35.85 -8.17 -8.75
C ARG A 754 36.06 -6.92 -9.59
N TRP A 755 35.11 -5.99 -9.52
CA TRP A 755 35.17 -4.73 -10.25
C TRP A 755 34.55 -3.61 -9.43
N THR A 756 34.90 -2.38 -9.76
CA THR A 756 34.34 -1.19 -9.12
C THR A 756 34.01 -0.16 -10.18
N LEU A 757 32.79 0.36 -10.12
CA LEU A 757 32.32 1.47 -10.94
C LEU A 757 32.20 2.71 -10.06
N ASN A 758 33.04 3.70 -10.35
CA ASN A 758 32.99 5.00 -9.70
C ASN A 758 32.05 5.91 -10.49
N LEU A 759 31.05 6.45 -9.80
CA LEU A 759 30.14 7.44 -10.37
C LEU A 759 30.75 8.85 -10.27
N PRO A 760 30.30 9.80 -11.12
CA PRO A 760 30.64 11.21 -11.00
C PRO A 760 30.48 11.73 -9.56
N PRO A 761 31.34 12.67 -9.10
CA PRO A 761 31.33 13.14 -7.70
C PRO A 761 30.05 13.87 -7.29
N ASP A 762 29.32 14.37 -8.27
CA ASP A 762 28.05 15.08 -8.18
C ASP A 762 26.83 14.14 -8.25
N GLU A 763 27.01 12.83 -8.38
CA GLU A 763 25.93 11.84 -8.43
C GLU A 763 25.94 10.91 -7.20
N ASP A 764 24.76 10.61 -6.66
CA ASP A 764 24.52 9.62 -5.60
C ASP A 764 23.55 8.54 -6.09
N ILE A 765 23.70 7.30 -5.60
CA ILE A 765 22.90 6.16 -6.06
C ILE A 765 21.51 6.21 -5.42
N GLN A 766 20.47 6.32 -6.26
CA GLN A 766 19.08 6.28 -5.81
C GLN A 766 18.57 4.83 -5.74
N THR A 767 18.70 4.05 -6.82
CA THR A 767 18.17 2.67 -6.87
C THR A 767 18.80 1.83 -7.99
N PHE A 768 18.78 0.50 -7.80
CA PHE A 768 19.07 -0.49 -8.84
C PHE A 768 17.76 -1.03 -9.41
N VAL A 769 17.64 -1.08 -10.74
CA VAL A 769 16.48 -1.63 -11.43
C VAL A 769 16.87 -2.94 -12.10
N PRO A 770 16.35 -4.09 -11.61
CA PRO A 770 16.64 -5.36 -12.24
C PRO A 770 15.99 -5.45 -13.62
N ALA A 771 16.65 -6.11 -14.56
CA ALA A 771 16.02 -6.49 -15.82
C ALA A 771 14.90 -7.51 -15.57
N SER A 772 13.74 -7.30 -16.20
CA SER A 772 12.64 -8.26 -16.18
C SER A 772 13.11 -9.56 -16.83
N LYS A 773 13.10 -10.65 -16.04
CA LYS A 773 13.53 -11.97 -16.49
C LYS A 773 12.35 -12.71 -17.12
N GLY A 774 12.60 -13.42 -18.22
CA GLY A 774 11.61 -14.24 -18.88
C GLY A 774 12.18 -14.91 -20.13
N PRO A 775 11.46 -15.88 -20.71
CA PRO A 775 11.84 -16.46 -21.99
C PRO A 775 11.77 -15.42 -23.11
N ILE A 776 12.65 -15.58 -24.08
CA ILE A 776 12.78 -14.68 -25.23
C ILE A 776 12.55 -15.53 -26.48
N ALA A 777 11.41 -15.35 -27.13
CA ALA A 777 11.05 -16.16 -28.30
C ALA A 777 11.86 -15.78 -29.54
N SER A 778 12.10 -14.49 -29.76
CA SER A 778 12.85 -13.98 -30.92
C SER A 778 14.17 -13.34 -30.52
N LEU A 779 15.26 -13.87 -31.09
CA LEU A 779 16.64 -13.41 -30.91
C LEU A 779 16.99 -12.18 -31.75
N GLY A 780 16.17 -11.82 -32.73
CA GLY A 780 16.44 -10.73 -33.65
C GLY A 780 15.18 -10.20 -34.31
N LYS A 781 15.28 -9.03 -34.94
CA LYS A 781 14.19 -8.40 -35.67
C LYS A 781 14.50 -8.47 -37.16
N VAL A 782 13.61 -9.09 -37.92
CA VAL A 782 13.73 -9.18 -39.38
C VAL A 782 13.31 -7.84 -39.97
N MET A 783 14.18 -7.23 -40.75
CA MET A 783 13.94 -5.99 -41.46
C MET A 783 13.24 -6.26 -42.80
N GLY A 784 12.63 -5.24 -43.42
CA GLY A 784 11.84 -5.41 -44.65
C GLY A 784 12.69 -5.94 -45.82
N ASN A 785 13.99 -5.63 -45.84
CA ASN A 785 14.95 -6.17 -46.80
C ASN A 785 15.40 -7.62 -46.50
N LYS A 786 14.75 -8.32 -45.55
CA LYS A 786 15.03 -9.69 -45.08
C LYS A 786 16.36 -9.88 -44.35
N THR A 787 17.07 -8.80 -44.05
CA THR A 787 18.23 -8.84 -43.13
C THR A 787 17.73 -8.84 -41.68
N THR A 788 18.56 -9.26 -40.74
CA THR A 788 18.18 -9.42 -39.33
C THR A 788 19.03 -8.52 -38.43
N LEU A 789 18.36 -7.78 -37.56
CA LEU A 789 19.01 -7.03 -36.49
C LEU A 789 18.95 -7.84 -35.20
N TYR A 790 20.06 -8.42 -34.78
CA TYR A 790 20.11 -9.32 -33.62
C TYR A 790 20.05 -8.51 -32.32
N LYS A 791 19.20 -8.94 -31.37
CA LYS A 791 19.02 -8.25 -30.09
C LYS A 791 20.24 -8.47 -29.19
N TYR A 792 20.66 -7.44 -28.47
CA TYR A 792 21.68 -7.59 -27.43
C TYR A 792 21.02 -8.16 -26.15
N LEU A 793 21.32 -9.43 -25.85
CA LEU A 793 20.65 -10.25 -24.83
C LEU A 793 21.60 -10.67 -23.71
N ASN A 794 22.15 -9.71 -22.97
CA ASN A 794 22.96 -10.01 -21.79
C ASN A 794 22.08 -10.23 -20.54
N GLY A 795 22.04 -11.47 -20.05
CA GLY A 795 21.25 -11.85 -18.88
C GLY A 795 21.68 -11.23 -17.53
N ASN A 796 22.82 -10.54 -17.50
CA ASN A 796 23.38 -9.90 -16.30
C ASN A 796 23.27 -8.37 -16.32
N MET A 797 22.49 -7.79 -17.23
CA MET A 797 22.26 -6.34 -17.27
C MET A 797 21.35 -5.89 -16.13
N PHE A 798 21.65 -4.71 -15.59
CA PHE A 798 20.78 -4.02 -14.65
C PHE A 798 20.86 -2.50 -14.86
N GLY A 799 19.78 -1.81 -14.51
CA GLY A 799 19.73 -0.35 -14.53
C GLY A 799 20.22 0.25 -13.22
N VAL A 800 20.85 1.42 -13.28
CA VAL A 800 21.22 2.24 -12.11
C VAL A 800 20.64 3.63 -12.32
N LEU A 801 19.89 4.10 -11.33
CA LEU A 801 19.41 5.48 -11.28
C LEU A 801 20.20 6.25 -10.23
N THR A 802 20.65 7.44 -10.59
CA THR A 802 21.42 8.34 -9.74
C THR A 802 20.74 9.70 -9.63
N ALA A 803 20.99 10.37 -8.51
CA ALA A 803 20.46 11.69 -8.19
C ALA A 803 21.60 12.68 -7.89
N PRO A 804 21.40 13.99 -8.06
CA PRO A 804 22.42 14.98 -7.75
C PRO A 804 22.74 14.96 -6.25
N SER A 805 24.03 14.94 -5.92
CA SER A 805 24.55 14.86 -4.56
C SER A 805 24.17 16.12 -3.75
N PRO A 806 23.68 15.98 -2.50
CA PRO A 806 23.30 17.10 -1.65
C PRO A 806 24.48 17.99 -1.26
N ALA A 807 25.72 17.47 -1.25
CA ALA A 807 26.91 18.20 -0.84
C ALA A 807 27.25 19.42 -1.73
N ASN A 808 26.75 19.45 -2.97
CA ASN A 808 27.00 20.55 -3.90
C ASN A 808 25.83 21.55 -4.00
N GLN A 809 24.73 21.35 -3.26
CA GLN A 809 23.58 22.26 -3.30
C GLN A 809 23.83 23.61 -2.59
N ASP A 810 24.83 23.68 -1.69
CA ASP A 810 25.14 24.89 -0.91
C ASP A 810 26.24 25.79 -1.52
N SER A 811 26.84 25.41 -2.65
CA SER A 811 27.90 26.21 -3.28
C SER A 811 27.32 27.41 -4.05
N THR A 812 27.23 28.54 -3.35
CA THR A 812 26.81 29.87 -3.86
C THR A 812 27.85 30.56 -4.77
N THR A 813 28.95 29.89 -5.12
CA THR A 813 30.01 30.44 -5.96
C THR A 813 29.58 30.49 -7.43
N SER A 814 29.67 31.69 -8.00
CA SER A 814 28.93 32.15 -9.17
C SER A 814 29.55 31.81 -10.54
N GLU A 815 30.36 30.76 -10.65
CA GLU A 815 31.05 30.40 -11.89
C GLU A 815 30.70 28.97 -12.33
N SER A 816 29.76 28.87 -13.27
CA SER A 816 29.15 27.67 -13.88
C SER A 816 28.09 26.92 -13.04
N LYS A 817 26.88 27.49 -12.94
CA LYS A 817 25.68 26.75 -12.47
C LYS A 817 25.29 25.67 -13.50
N ALA A 818 25.91 24.49 -13.45
CA ALA A 818 25.39 23.32 -14.13
C ALA A 818 24.00 22.99 -13.55
N VAL A 819 23.02 22.77 -14.43
CA VAL A 819 21.68 22.33 -14.02
C VAL A 819 21.84 20.95 -13.36
N PRO A 820 21.33 20.70 -12.14
CA PRO A 820 21.40 19.39 -11.51
C PRO A 820 20.72 18.34 -12.40
N THR A 821 21.42 17.25 -12.68
CA THR A 821 20.94 16.15 -13.54
C THR A 821 20.82 14.84 -12.77
N CYS A 822 19.89 13.99 -13.22
CA CYS A 822 19.77 12.59 -12.80
C CYS A 822 20.46 11.71 -13.85
N GLY A 823 21.38 10.84 -13.42
CA GLY A 823 22.05 9.90 -14.31
C GLY A 823 21.31 8.56 -14.39
N ILE A 824 21.19 8.04 -15.61
CA ILE A 824 20.57 6.76 -15.94
C ILE A 824 21.65 5.90 -16.59
N TYR A 825 21.91 4.72 -16.03
CA TYR A 825 22.94 3.81 -16.53
C TYR A 825 22.36 2.41 -16.74
N VAL A 826 22.77 1.73 -17.80
CA VAL A 826 22.64 0.28 -17.95
C VAL A 826 24.03 -0.32 -17.84
N VAL A 827 24.23 -1.22 -16.89
CA VAL A 827 25.53 -1.76 -16.53
C VAL A 827 25.52 -3.28 -16.63
N ASP A 828 26.62 -3.87 -17.09
CA ASP A 828 26.88 -5.30 -17.01
C ASP A 828 27.26 -5.69 -15.57
N GLY A 829 26.45 -6.53 -14.91
CA GLY A 829 26.68 -6.97 -13.53
C GLY A 829 27.92 -7.85 -13.31
N VAL A 830 28.48 -8.45 -14.36
CA VAL A 830 29.67 -9.31 -14.30
C VAL A 830 30.95 -8.49 -14.43
N LYS A 831 30.97 -7.50 -15.35
CA LYS A 831 32.16 -6.71 -15.69
C LYS A 831 32.19 -5.29 -15.12
N GLY A 832 31.03 -4.71 -14.84
CA GLY A 832 30.89 -3.28 -14.51
C GLY A 832 30.96 -2.34 -15.72
N THR A 833 30.91 -2.86 -16.96
CA THR A 833 30.91 -2.02 -18.16
C THR A 833 29.58 -1.31 -18.31
N ILE A 834 29.62 0.00 -18.54
CA ILE A 834 28.43 0.79 -18.88
C ILE A 834 28.08 0.55 -20.34
N ILE A 835 26.88 0.01 -20.58
CA ILE A 835 26.33 -0.26 -21.93
C ILE A 835 25.61 0.97 -22.46
N TYR A 836 24.85 1.65 -21.60
CA TYR A 836 24.10 2.85 -21.94
C TYR A 836 24.19 3.86 -20.78
N ARG A 837 24.29 5.15 -21.13
CA ARG A 837 24.31 6.27 -20.17
C ARG A 837 23.49 7.43 -20.72
N ALA A 838 22.62 8.00 -19.89
CA ALA A 838 21.97 9.27 -20.14
C ALA A 838 21.97 10.15 -18.88
N ALA A 839 21.92 11.47 -19.08
CA ALA A 839 21.73 12.44 -18.02
C ALA A 839 20.48 13.27 -18.36
N VAL A 840 19.52 13.31 -17.44
CA VAL A 840 18.24 14.03 -17.60
C VAL A 840 18.13 15.14 -16.55
N PRO A 841 17.39 16.23 -16.81
CA PRO A 841 17.24 17.30 -15.82
C PRO A 841 16.55 16.79 -14.54
N ALA A 842 17.03 17.24 -13.38
CA ALA A 842 16.36 17.00 -12.12
C ALA A 842 15.13 17.92 -11.98
N TRP A 843 14.04 17.37 -11.47
CA TRP A 843 12.74 18.03 -11.36
C TRP A 843 12.71 19.03 -10.19
N THR A 844 12.34 20.28 -10.45
CA THR A 844 12.12 21.36 -9.46
C THR A 844 10.70 21.42 -8.92
N GLY A 845 9.75 20.70 -9.54
CA GLY A 845 8.34 20.73 -9.16
C GLY A 845 7.98 20.09 -7.81
N SER A 846 8.94 19.86 -6.91
CA SER A 846 8.62 19.67 -5.50
C SER A 846 7.96 20.96 -4.99
N PRO A 847 6.71 20.93 -4.46
CA PRO A 847 5.98 22.12 -4.02
C PRO A 847 6.68 22.98 -2.96
N GLN A 848 7.75 22.46 -2.36
CA GLN A 848 8.52 23.14 -1.32
C GLN A 848 9.59 24.08 -1.89
N GLY A 849 9.95 24.01 -3.17
CA GLY A 849 11.13 24.72 -3.69
C GLY A 849 12.45 24.32 -2.98
N VAL A 850 12.41 23.25 -2.17
CA VAL A 850 13.54 22.71 -1.42
C VAL A 850 14.17 21.61 -2.27
N GLY A 851 15.17 22.00 -3.07
CA GLY A 851 16.05 21.09 -3.81
C GLY A 851 15.41 20.47 -5.08
N LYS A 852 16.26 20.20 -6.08
CA LYS A 852 15.83 19.42 -7.27
C LYS A 852 15.79 17.93 -6.91
N VAL A 853 14.70 17.24 -7.25
CA VAL A 853 14.47 15.82 -6.94
C VAL A 853 14.50 14.98 -8.23
N CYS A 854 15.15 13.82 -8.19
CA CYS A 854 15.10 12.86 -9.29
C CYS A 854 13.84 11.99 -9.21
N ASN A 855 12.82 12.38 -9.99
CA ASN A 855 11.58 11.62 -10.17
C ASN A 855 11.58 10.88 -11.52
N VAL A 856 12.59 10.05 -11.74
CA VAL A 856 12.70 9.20 -12.94
C VAL A 856 12.12 7.82 -12.65
N LYS A 857 11.30 7.29 -13.57
CA LYS A 857 10.83 5.90 -13.54
C LYS A 857 11.44 5.16 -14.72
N MET A 858 11.96 3.95 -14.50
CA MET A 858 12.53 3.15 -15.59
C MET A 858 12.20 1.66 -15.48
N SER A 859 12.09 0.99 -16.62
CA SER A 859 11.96 -0.46 -16.73
C SER A 859 12.84 -0.99 -17.85
N LEU A 860 13.54 -2.08 -17.55
CA LEU A 860 14.47 -2.76 -18.43
C LEU A 860 13.95 -4.18 -18.67
N THR A 861 13.77 -4.58 -19.93
CA THR A 861 13.31 -5.93 -20.29
C THR A 861 14.00 -6.39 -21.58
N GLU A 862 14.46 -7.64 -21.61
CA GLU A 862 15.24 -8.20 -22.72
C GLU A 862 16.38 -7.28 -23.18
N ASN A 863 16.18 -6.58 -24.30
CA ASN A 863 17.13 -5.72 -24.98
C ASN A 863 16.71 -4.24 -25.00
N TRP A 864 15.66 -3.84 -24.26
CA TRP A 864 15.15 -2.47 -24.32
C TRP A 864 14.87 -1.89 -22.94
N LEU A 865 15.13 -0.59 -22.84
CA LEU A 865 14.93 0.25 -21.68
C LEU A 865 13.88 1.30 -22.04
N VAL A 866 12.94 1.54 -21.13
CA VAL A 866 12.11 2.73 -21.16
C VAL A 866 12.28 3.49 -19.86
N TYR A 867 12.44 4.80 -19.96
CA TYR A 867 12.46 5.70 -18.82
C TYR A 867 11.64 6.95 -19.05
N HIS A 868 11.06 7.47 -17.97
CA HIS A 868 10.18 8.62 -17.95
C HIS A 868 10.73 9.68 -17.00
N TYR A 869 10.72 10.96 -17.42
CA TYR A 869 11.21 12.10 -16.66
C TYR A 869 10.44 13.39 -17.01
N TYR A 870 10.60 14.43 -16.20
CA TYR A 870 10.05 15.76 -16.49
C TYR A 870 11.11 16.68 -17.07
N ASP A 871 10.80 17.38 -18.15
CA ASP A 871 11.69 18.36 -18.77
C ASP A 871 11.21 19.80 -18.49
N GLU A 872 12.06 20.56 -17.81
CA GLU A 872 11.79 21.93 -17.33
C GLU A 872 12.34 23.02 -18.23
N ASP A 873 13.38 22.70 -19.00
CA ASP A 873 14.20 23.69 -19.68
C ASP A 873 13.73 23.94 -21.11
N MET A 874 13.42 25.22 -21.40
CA MET A 874 13.70 25.79 -22.71
C MET A 874 15.21 26.00 -22.78
N GLY A 875 15.92 25.14 -23.52
CA GLY A 875 17.38 25.17 -23.58
C GLY A 875 17.98 26.56 -23.81
N SER A 876 18.98 26.91 -23.00
CA SER A 876 19.95 27.96 -23.28
C SER A 876 20.73 27.59 -24.55
N GLY A 877 20.22 27.97 -25.72
CA GLY A 877 20.90 27.79 -27.00
C GLY A 877 20.03 28.18 -28.19
N THR A 878 20.67 28.59 -29.29
CA THR A 878 20.03 29.03 -30.53
C THR A 878 19.18 27.95 -31.23
N ALA A 879 19.20 26.71 -30.74
CA ALA A 879 18.36 25.59 -31.17
C ALA A 879 16.99 25.48 -30.43
N ALA A 880 16.73 26.31 -29.41
CA ALA A 880 15.58 26.15 -28.49
C ALA A 880 14.32 26.96 -28.84
N LYS A 881 14.12 27.37 -30.09
CA LYS A 881 12.81 27.89 -30.52
C LYS A 881 11.85 26.72 -30.78
N GLY A 882 11.10 26.30 -29.76
CA GLY A 882 9.97 25.37 -29.91
C GLY A 882 9.90 24.19 -28.92
N GLN A 883 10.77 24.11 -27.92
CA GLN A 883 10.67 23.06 -26.89
C GLN A 883 9.68 23.46 -25.79
N THR A 884 8.65 22.64 -25.59
CA THR A 884 7.64 22.81 -24.55
C THR A 884 8.04 22.02 -23.29
N LYS A 885 7.79 22.63 -22.12
CA LYS A 885 7.88 21.94 -20.83
C LYS A 885 6.89 20.79 -20.80
N GLY A 886 7.28 19.66 -20.22
CA GLY A 886 6.38 18.52 -20.14
C GLY A 886 7.06 17.22 -19.76
N TRP A 887 6.23 16.20 -19.54
CA TRP A 887 6.72 14.85 -19.30
C TRP A 887 7.24 14.24 -20.58
N ARG A 888 8.34 13.51 -20.46
CA ARG A 888 9.02 12.82 -21.55
C ARG A 888 9.14 11.35 -21.20
N ILE A 889 9.00 10.51 -22.22
CA ILE A 889 9.32 9.09 -22.13
C ILE A 889 10.26 8.73 -23.26
N VAL A 890 11.34 8.03 -22.94
CA VAL A 890 12.39 7.66 -23.89
C VAL A 890 12.42 6.15 -23.98
N SER A 891 12.43 5.63 -25.20
CA SER A 891 12.64 4.22 -25.47
C SER A 891 14.01 4.01 -26.10
N VAL A 892 14.75 3.05 -25.56
CA VAL A 892 16.10 2.70 -25.96
C VAL A 892 16.12 1.20 -26.28
N GLU A 893 16.64 0.83 -27.44
CA GLU A 893 16.87 -0.55 -27.83
C GLU A 893 18.37 -0.80 -28.05
N MET A 894 18.81 -1.99 -27.62
CA MET A 894 20.19 -2.45 -27.73
C MET A 894 20.25 -3.66 -28.68
N TYR A 895 21.18 -3.62 -29.62
CA TYR A 895 21.38 -4.63 -30.66
C TYR A 895 22.85 -5.09 -30.73
N GLU A 896 23.06 -6.31 -31.22
CA GLU A 896 24.38 -6.87 -31.50
C GLU A 896 24.92 -6.23 -32.80
N GLY A 897 26.06 -5.54 -32.71
CA GLY A 897 26.76 -5.01 -33.88
C GLY A 897 25.86 -4.32 -34.91
N LEU A 898 26.20 -4.47 -36.19
CA LEU A 898 25.42 -3.96 -37.31
C LEU A 898 24.42 -5.01 -37.82
N THR A 899 23.67 -4.65 -38.86
CA THR A 899 22.74 -5.54 -39.56
C THR A 899 23.41 -6.85 -40.01
N ASP A 900 22.72 -7.98 -39.80
CA ASP A 900 23.16 -9.36 -40.08
C ASP A 900 24.41 -9.84 -39.30
N GLU A 901 24.92 -9.06 -38.37
CA GLU A 901 26.00 -9.48 -37.47
C GLU A 901 25.43 -10.19 -36.23
N LYS A 902 25.83 -11.44 -36.00
CA LYS A 902 25.40 -12.25 -34.86
C LYS A 902 26.60 -12.73 -34.05
N PHE A 903 26.68 -12.29 -32.80
CA PHE A 903 27.70 -12.71 -31.85
C PHE A 903 27.14 -13.61 -30.74
N LYS A 904 25.81 -13.81 -30.64
CA LYS A 904 25.16 -14.68 -29.64
C LYS A 904 25.42 -14.21 -28.21
N SER A 905 25.11 -12.94 -27.93
CA SER A 905 25.28 -12.30 -26.63
C SER A 905 24.60 -13.04 -25.46
N SER A 906 23.57 -13.87 -25.73
CA SER A 906 22.90 -14.70 -24.73
C SER A 906 23.74 -15.88 -24.21
N ASP A 907 24.56 -16.47 -25.07
CA ASP A 907 25.30 -17.70 -24.79
C ASP A 907 26.78 -17.41 -24.50
N MET A 908 27.21 -16.20 -24.82
CA MET A 908 28.59 -15.76 -24.71
C MET A 908 28.95 -15.40 -23.26
N GLY A 909 30.16 -15.78 -22.85
CA GLY A 909 30.69 -15.34 -21.56
C GLY A 909 30.85 -13.82 -21.53
N ALA A 910 30.43 -13.20 -20.41
CA ALA A 910 30.47 -11.75 -20.27
C ALA A 910 31.83 -11.15 -20.65
N TYR A 911 32.94 -11.82 -20.30
CA TYR A 911 34.36 -11.48 -20.60
C TYR A 911 34.78 -11.41 -22.06
N ASN A 912 33.96 -11.86 -23.02
CA ASN A 912 34.30 -11.72 -24.43
C ASN A 912 34.39 -10.24 -24.84
N LYS A 913 35.30 -9.92 -25.77
CA LYS A 913 35.51 -8.58 -26.33
C LYS A 913 34.31 -8.13 -27.17
N GLU A 914 33.65 -9.06 -27.86
CA GLU A 914 32.47 -8.78 -28.70
C GLU A 914 31.27 -8.25 -27.89
N MET A 915 31.19 -8.54 -26.58
CA MET A 915 30.14 -8.02 -25.69
C MET A 915 30.16 -6.50 -25.53
N ALA A 916 31.25 -5.83 -25.92
CA ALA A 916 31.34 -4.37 -25.94
C ALA A 916 30.79 -3.73 -27.23
N ASN A 917 30.57 -4.53 -28.29
CA ASN A 917 30.06 -4.04 -29.57
C ASN A 917 28.52 -4.02 -29.56
N VAL A 918 27.96 -2.99 -28.91
CA VAL A 918 26.51 -2.78 -28.79
C VAL A 918 26.09 -1.59 -29.64
N THR A 919 25.09 -1.77 -30.49
CA THR A 919 24.43 -0.66 -31.17
C THR A 919 23.19 -0.26 -30.41
N VAL A 920 23.11 1.02 -30.07
CA VAL A 920 22.01 1.59 -29.29
C VAL A 920 21.19 2.52 -30.18
N ILE A 921 19.89 2.32 -30.19
CA ILE A 921 18.93 3.17 -30.89
C ILE A 921 17.96 3.72 -29.86
N GLU A 922 17.84 5.04 -29.77
CA GLU A 922 16.97 5.70 -28.81
C GLU A 922 16.03 6.69 -29.51
N GLN A 923 14.86 6.91 -28.91
CA GLN A 923 13.91 7.93 -29.34
C GLN A 923 13.11 8.45 -28.16
N ALA A 924 12.95 9.77 -28.09
CA ALA A 924 12.17 10.46 -27.08
C ALA A 924 10.75 10.76 -27.57
N TYR A 925 9.78 10.71 -26.65
CA TYR A 925 8.39 11.03 -26.85
C TYR A 925 7.91 12.01 -25.77
N VAL A 926 6.94 12.85 -26.11
CA VAL A 926 6.19 13.69 -25.19
C VAL A 926 5.04 12.87 -24.60
N PHE A 927 4.92 12.92 -23.29
CA PHE A 927 3.92 12.21 -22.52
C PHE A 927 3.01 13.22 -21.78
N PRO A 928 1.69 13.02 -21.74
CA PRO A 928 0.76 14.05 -21.23
C PRO A 928 0.71 14.15 -19.69
N TYR A 929 1.01 13.08 -18.95
CA TYR A 929 0.82 13.01 -17.49
C TYR A 929 2.09 12.56 -16.76
N GLY A 930 2.21 12.83 -15.47
CA GLY A 930 3.27 12.19 -14.68
C GLY A 930 3.01 10.70 -14.47
N VAL A 931 4.06 9.90 -14.34
CA VAL A 931 4.00 8.45 -14.11
C VAL A 931 4.44 8.12 -12.68
N SER A 932 3.62 7.36 -11.96
CA SER A 932 3.96 6.86 -10.61
C SER A 932 4.71 5.53 -10.66
N ALA A 933 4.26 4.60 -11.51
CA ALA A 933 4.84 3.27 -11.70
C ALA A 933 4.70 2.81 -13.15
N LEU A 934 5.66 1.99 -13.61
CA LEU A 934 5.63 1.40 -14.94
C LEU A 934 6.21 -0.02 -14.88
N ALA A 935 5.67 -0.94 -15.68
CA ALA A 935 6.13 -2.31 -15.82
C ALA A 935 5.82 -2.85 -17.21
N THR A 936 6.51 -3.90 -17.63
CA THR A 936 6.27 -4.56 -18.93
C THR A 936 5.51 -5.87 -18.73
N THR A 937 4.58 -6.20 -19.61
CA THR A 937 3.84 -7.46 -19.55
C THR A 937 4.76 -8.68 -19.70
N SER A 938 4.44 -9.78 -19.01
CA SER A 938 5.19 -11.03 -19.04
C SER A 938 4.28 -12.21 -19.37
N THR A 939 4.73 -13.06 -20.31
CA THR A 939 4.02 -14.28 -20.73
C THR A 939 4.93 -15.50 -20.67
N LYS A 940 4.32 -16.68 -20.75
CA LYS A 940 4.97 -17.98 -20.48
C LYS A 940 6.13 -18.30 -21.41
N PHE A 941 6.07 -17.87 -22.67
CA PHE A 941 7.07 -18.14 -23.70
C PHE A 941 7.68 -16.86 -24.30
N GLY A 942 7.14 -15.68 -23.97
CA GLY A 942 7.65 -14.40 -24.48
C GLY A 942 7.46 -14.22 -26.00
N ILE A 943 6.41 -14.83 -26.55
CA ILE A 943 6.02 -14.75 -27.97
C ILE A 943 5.14 -13.52 -28.22
N THR A 944 4.16 -13.27 -27.34
CA THR A 944 3.30 -12.09 -27.47
C THR A 944 4.12 -10.80 -27.33
N SER A 945 3.62 -9.70 -27.88
CA SER A 945 4.30 -8.41 -27.75
C SER A 945 4.29 -7.94 -26.29
N LYS A 946 5.36 -7.30 -25.85
CA LYS A 946 5.46 -6.78 -24.46
C LYS A 946 4.96 -5.35 -24.40
N ASP A 947 3.75 -5.17 -23.92
CA ASP A 947 3.18 -3.85 -23.69
C ASP A 947 3.81 -3.21 -22.45
N LEU A 948 3.92 -1.88 -22.46
CA LEU A 948 4.29 -1.09 -21.30
C LEU A 948 3.01 -0.68 -20.56
N ILE A 949 2.84 -1.18 -19.34
CA ILE A 949 1.77 -0.77 -18.44
C ILE A 949 2.27 0.44 -17.62
N VAL A 950 1.48 1.51 -17.63
CA VAL A 950 1.81 2.78 -16.96
C VAL A 950 0.69 3.14 -16.00
N ALA A 951 1.04 3.41 -14.74
CA ALA A 951 0.17 4.07 -13.79
C ALA A 951 0.49 5.57 -13.76
N THR A 952 -0.51 6.40 -14.04
CA THR A 952 -0.37 7.85 -14.15
C THR A 952 -0.81 8.56 -12.86
N LEU A 953 -0.26 9.76 -12.61
CA LEU A 953 -0.59 10.57 -11.43
C LEU A 953 -2.05 11.06 -11.39
N ASN A 954 -2.77 11.01 -12.51
CA ASN A 954 -4.22 11.29 -12.57
C ASN A 954 -5.09 10.09 -12.17
N GLY A 955 -4.49 9.00 -11.66
CA GLY A 955 -5.19 7.85 -11.10
C GLY A 955 -5.71 6.86 -12.14
N ARG A 956 -5.05 6.74 -13.29
CA ARG A 956 -5.39 5.79 -14.35
C ARG A 956 -4.27 4.78 -14.57
N ILE A 957 -4.64 3.60 -15.04
CA ILE A 957 -3.69 2.58 -15.50
C ILE A 957 -3.94 2.34 -16.99
N GLN A 958 -2.90 2.51 -17.81
CA GLN A 958 -3.01 2.47 -19.27
C GLN A 958 -1.95 1.53 -19.86
N SER A 959 -2.33 0.83 -20.94
CA SER A 959 -1.41 -0.01 -21.72
C SER A 959 -0.89 0.70 -22.96
N PHE A 960 0.43 0.69 -23.16
CA PHE A 960 1.09 1.23 -24.35
C PHE A 960 1.72 0.10 -25.18
N PRO A 961 1.27 -0.10 -26.43
CA PRO A 961 1.82 -1.12 -27.30
C PRO A 961 3.29 -0.92 -27.62
N ARG A 962 4.05 -2.02 -27.67
CA ARG A 962 5.47 -1.97 -28.02
C ARG A 962 5.76 -1.23 -29.33
N ARG A 963 4.87 -1.38 -30.31
CA ARG A 963 4.97 -0.76 -31.64
C ARG A 963 4.97 0.78 -31.60
N MET A 964 4.31 1.38 -30.61
CA MET A 964 4.28 2.83 -30.44
C MET A 964 5.57 3.36 -29.83
N LEU A 965 6.25 2.54 -29.03
CA LEU A 965 7.52 2.88 -28.39
C LEU A 965 8.73 2.37 -29.20
N ASP A 966 8.58 2.02 -30.48
CA ASP A 966 9.71 1.58 -31.32
C ASP A 966 10.58 2.80 -31.70
N PRO A 967 11.85 2.89 -31.28
CA PRO A 967 12.69 4.03 -31.58
C PRO A 967 13.09 4.12 -33.07
N ARG A 968 12.83 3.06 -33.86
CA ARG A 968 13.10 3.05 -35.31
C ARG A 968 11.96 3.65 -36.15
N ARG A 969 10.92 4.21 -35.52
CA ARG A 969 9.82 4.89 -36.22
C ARG A 969 10.36 6.07 -37.05
N PRO A 970 10.12 6.13 -38.36
CA PRO A 970 10.68 7.20 -39.19
C PRO A 970 9.96 8.53 -38.97
N ASN A 971 10.72 9.63 -38.94
CA ASN A 971 10.18 11.01 -38.85
C ASN A 971 9.43 11.47 -40.13
N ARG A 972 9.52 10.68 -41.19
CA ARG A 972 8.84 10.89 -42.48
C ARG A 972 7.78 9.82 -42.70
N LYS A 973 6.99 9.98 -43.77
CA LYS A 973 6.12 8.90 -44.23
C LYS A 973 6.95 7.61 -44.41
N PRO A 974 6.50 6.47 -43.85
CA PRO A 974 7.20 5.20 -43.98
C PRO A 974 7.38 4.79 -45.44
N THR A 975 8.55 4.26 -45.78
CA THR A 975 8.82 3.60 -47.06
C THR A 975 8.14 2.23 -47.13
N ASN A 976 8.06 1.64 -48.32
CA ASN A 976 7.49 0.29 -48.48
C ASN A 976 8.23 -0.76 -47.63
N VAL A 977 9.55 -0.66 -47.51
CA VAL A 977 10.37 -1.57 -46.70
C VAL A 977 10.06 -1.41 -45.21
N GLU A 978 9.91 -0.17 -44.74
CA GLU A 978 9.54 0.12 -43.34
C GLU A 978 8.08 -0.29 -43.04
N LEU A 979 7.18 -0.20 -44.03
CA LEU A 979 5.79 -0.67 -43.92
C LEU A 979 5.71 -2.20 -43.86
N GLU A 980 6.59 -2.93 -44.55
CA GLU A 980 6.72 -4.39 -44.43
C GLU A 980 7.11 -4.80 -42.99
N GLU A 981 7.93 -4.00 -42.30
CA GLU A 981 8.22 -4.16 -40.86
C GLU A 981 7.07 -3.70 -39.94
N MET A 982 5.98 -3.21 -40.52
CA MET A 982 4.89 -2.57 -39.80
C MET A 982 5.34 -1.34 -38.99
N LEU A 983 6.39 -0.62 -39.39
CA LEU A 983 6.74 0.64 -38.75
C LEU A 983 5.68 1.71 -39.04
N VAL A 984 5.31 2.46 -38.00
CA VAL A 984 4.42 3.62 -38.12
C VAL A 984 5.24 4.89 -38.08
N GLN A 985 4.75 5.95 -38.73
CA GLN A 985 5.41 7.26 -38.69
C GLN A 985 5.62 7.69 -37.24
N TYR A 986 6.78 8.27 -36.94
CA TYR A 986 7.04 8.87 -35.63
C TYR A 986 6.12 10.06 -35.41
N ASP A 987 5.46 10.02 -34.26
CA ASP A 987 4.70 11.12 -33.70
C ASP A 987 5.31 11.40 -32.32
N PRO A 988 5.85 12.61 -32.09
CA PRO A 988 6.42 12.98 -30.80
C PRO A 988 5.41 12.83 -29.66
N LEU A 989 4.12 13.09 -29.89
CA LEU A 989 3.11 12.99 -28.84
C LEU A 989 2.60 11.55 -28.76
N LEU A 990 2.74 10.92 -27.59
CA LEU A 990 2.03 9.67 -27.33
C LEU A 990 0.55 9.98 -27.09
N PRO A 991 -0.38 9.37 -27.86
CA PRO A 991 -1.79 9.66 -27.72
C PRO A 991 -2.32 9.11 -26.39
N ASP A 992 -3.10 9.94 -25.69
CA ASP A 992 -3.93 9.48 -24.59
C ASP A 992 -5.19 8.84 -25.16
N ASP A 993 -5.15 7.52 -25.37
CA ASP A 993 -6.28 6.74 -25.87
C ASP A 993 -7.10 6.17 -24.70
N PRO A 994 -8.33 6.67 -24.46
CA PRO A 994 -9.20 6.17 -23.40
C PRO A 994 -9.52 4.68 -23.53
N LYS A 995 -9.49 4.13 -24.76
CA LYS A 995 -9.77 2.69 -25.00
C LYS A 995 -8.69 1.78 -24.45
N ARG A 996 -7.49 2.32 -24.20
CA ARG A 996 -6.34 1.59 -23.63
C ARG A 996 -6.20 1.77 -22.13
N VAL A 997 -7.11 2.52 -21.50
CA VAL A 997 -7.16 2.68 -20.05
C VAL A 997 -7.76 1.41 -19.44
N LEU A 998 -6.89 0.59 -18.86
CA LEU A 998 -7.24 -0.69 -18.26
C LEU A 998 -8.13 -0.52 -17.03
N SER A 999 -7.94 0.56 -16.28
CA SER A 999 -8.74 0.84 -15.09
C SER A 999 -10.12 1.43 -15.39
N HIS A 1000 -10.44 1.74 -16.66
CA HIS A 1000 -11.71 2.36 -17.09
C HIS A 1000 -12.18 3.51 -16.16
N ASN A 1001 -13.26 3.28 -15.40
CA ASN A 1001 -13.86 4.21 -14.44
C ASN A 1001 -13.23 4.15 -13.05
N TYR A 1002 -12.45 3.10 -12.73
CA TYR A 1002 -11.74 3.01 -11.46
C TYR A 1002 -10.61 4.04 -11.40
N GLN A 1003 -10.69 4.91 -10.40
CA GLN A 1003 -9.65 5.87 -10.06
C GLN A 1003 -8.68 5.23 -9.07
N THR A 1004 -7.60 4.66 -9.59
CA THR A 1004 -6.58 3.98 -8.78
C THR A 1004 -5.61 5.00 -8.19
N ALA A 1005 -5.69 5.23 -6.89
CA ALA A 1005 -4.90 6.27 -6.26
C ALA A 1005 -3.52 5.79 -5.78
N ASN A 1006 -2.52 6.65 -5.97
CA ASN A 1006 -1.14 6.50 -5.48
C ASN A 1006 -0.55 5.09 -5.66
N ILE A 1007 -0.58 4.57 -6.89
CA ILE A 1007 0.04 3.28 -7.24
C ILE A 1007 1.56 3.41 -7.15
N GLN A 1008 2.19 2.57 -6.34
CA GLN A 1008 3.63 2.58 -6.09
C GLN A 1008 4.39 1.62 -6.99
N ARG A 1009 3.82 0.44 -7.28
CA ARG A 1009 4.43 -0.60 -8.11
C ARG A 1009 3.38 -1.38 -8.89
N ILE A 1010 3.83 -1.96 -10.00
CA ILE A 1010 3.06 -2.86 -10.84
C ILE A 1010 3.86 -4.16 -10.97
N VAL A 1011 3.21 -5.29 -10.74
CA VAL A 1011 3.77 -6.63 -10.89
C VAL A 1011 2.93 -7.39 -11.91
N THR A 1012 3.60 -8.08 -12.82
CA THR A 1012 2.94 -8.87 -13.86
C THR A 1012 3.28 -10.34 -13.70
N SER A 1013 2.31 -11.21 -14.01
CA SER A 1013 2.49 -12.65 -13.98
C SER A 1013 1.97 -13.29 -15.27
N PRO A 1014 2.66 -14.29 -15.85
CA PRO A 1014 2.15 -15.02 -17.00
C PRO A 1014 0.92 -15.86 -16.64
N ALA A 1015 -0.05 -15.93 -17.55
CA ALA A 1015 -1.08 -16.98 -17.53
C ALA A 1015 -0.54 -18.26 -18.22
N LEU A 1016 -1.33 -19.36 -18.20
CA LEU A 1016 -0.98 -20.53 -19.01
C LEU A 1016 -1.17 -20.29 -20.51
N LEU A 1017 -2.07 -19.36 -20.85
CA LEU A 1017 -2.25 -18.83 -22.20
C LEU A 1017 -1.13 -17.85 -22.53
N GLU A 1018 -0.50 -18.04 -23.69
CA GLU A 1018 0.61 -17.21 -24.13
C GLU A 1018 0.16 -15.81 -24.56
N SER A 1019 -1.12 -15.65 -24.90
CA SER A 1019 -1.68 -14.35 -25.24
C SER A 1019 -1.88 -13.43 -24.04
N THR A 1020 -1.90 -13.95 -22.81
CA THR A 1020 -2.48 -13.26 -21.65
C THR A 1020 -1.48 -13.10 -20.50
N SER A 1021 -1.48 -11.90 -19.90
CA SER A 1021 -0.69 -11.55 -18.71
C SER A 1021 -1.60 -10.98 -17.64
N LEU A 1022 -1.39 -11.37 -16.37
CA LEU A 1022 -2.05 -10.77 -15.21
C LEU A 1022 -1.27 -9.52 -14.80
N VAL A 1023 -1.98 -8.44 -14.50
CA VAL A 1023 -1.41 -7.15 -14.09
C VAL A 1023 -1.97 -6.80 -12.73
N PHE A 1024 -1.11 -6.78 -11.71
CA PHE A 1024 -1.45 -6.34 -10.36
C PHE A 1024 -0.75 -5.03 -10.03
N ALA A 1025 -1.53 -3.98 -9.83
CA ALA A 1025 -1.07 -2.67 -9.42
C ALA A 1025 -1.42 -2.45 -7.94
N TYR A 1026 -0.44 -2.02 -7.15
CA TYR A 1026 -0.63 -1.75 -5.74
C TYR A 1026 0.05 -0.47 -5.28
N GLY A 1027 -0.53 0.14 -4.24
CA GLY A 1027 -0.05 1.33 -3.58
C GLY A 1027 -0.99 1.68 -2.43
N LEU A 1028 -1.65 2.84 -2.51
CA LEU A 1028 -2.80 3.09 -1.63
C LEU A 1028 -3.96 2.15 -2.00
N ASP A 1029 -4.30 2.06 -3.27
CA ASP A 1029 -5.32 1.12 -3.76
C ASP A 1029 -4.72 -0.14 -4.38
N LEU A 1030 -5.55 -1.17 -4.48
CA LEU A 1030 -5.23 -2.41 -5.17
C LEU A 1030 -6.11 -2.56 -6.41
N PHE A 1031 -5.49 -2.90 -7.54
CA PHE A 1031 -6.18 -3.17 -8.79
C PHE A 1031 -5.53 -4.36 -9.49
N LEU A 1032 -6.36 -5.28 -9.98
CA LEU A 1032 -5.90 -6.38 -10.83
C LEU A 1032 -6.76 -6.46 -12.08
N THR A 1033 -6.11 -6.73 -13.21
CA THR A 1033 -6.77 -7.06 -14.46
C THR A 1033 -5.92 -8.02 -15.28
N ARG A 1034 -6.44 -8.45 -16.44
CA ARG A 1034 -5.74 -9.28 -17.42
C ARG A 1034 -5.58 -8.49 -18.69
N VAL A 1035 -4.42 -8.64 -19.33
CA VAL A 1035 -4.12 -7.94 -20.58
C VAL A 1035 -3.65 -8.94 -21.63
N SER A 1036 -4.08 -8.71 -22.86
CA SER A 1036 -3.66 -9.51 -24.02
C SER A 1036 -3.03 -8.60 -25.08
N PRO A 1037 -1.71 -8.32 -25.00
CA PRO A 1037 -1.03 -7.32 -25.84
C PRO A 1037 -1.25 -7.48 -27.35
N SER A 1038 -1.18 -8.73 -27.84
CA SER A 1038 -1.40 -9.09 -29.24
C SER A 1038 -2.81 -9.63 -29.52
N GLY A 1039 -3.76 -9.44 -28.60
CA GLY A 1039 -5.06 -10.08 -28.62
C GLY A 1039 -5.02 -11.57 -28.26
N THR A 1040 -6.19 -12.18 -28.03
CA THR A 1040 -6.35 -13.58 -27.63
C THR A 1040 -6.24 -14.52 -28.83
N PHE A 1041 -5.03 -14.80 -29.32
CA PHE A 1041 -4.80 -15.66 -30.48
C PHE A 1041 -4.85 -17.18 -30.17
N ASP A 1042 -4.81 -17.55 -28.91
CA ASP A 1042 -4.84 -18.94 -28.41
C ASP A 1042 -6.21 -19.34 -27.83
N VAL A 1043 -7.20 -18.45 -27.90
CA VAL A 1043 -8.58 -18.71 -27.50
C VAL A 1043 -9.53 -18.30 -28.62
N LEU A 1044 -10.60 -19.08 -28.79
CA LEU A 1044 -11.69 -18.73 -29.70
C LEU A 1044 -12.40 -17.46 -29.21
N SER A 1045 -12.62 -16.49 -30.08
CA SER A 1045 -13.34 -15.26 -29.73
C SER A 1045 -14.72 -15.57 -29.11
N GLU A 1046 -15.11 -14.82 -28.08
CA GLU A 1046 -16.43 -14.99 -27.46
C GLU A 1046 -17.58 -14.72 -28.45
N SER A 1047 -17.36 -13.82 -29.40
CA SER A 1047 -18.29 -13.49 -30.48
C SER A 1047 -18.36 -14.55 -31.61
N PHE A 1048 -17.70 -15.71 -31.47
CA PHE A 1048 -17.72 -16.74 -32.51
C PHE A 1048 -19.12 -17.33 -32.67
N ASN A 1049 -19.70 -17.23 -33.87
CA ASN A 1049 -21.06 -17.69 -34.14
C ASN A 1049 -21.16 -19.22 -34.27
N LYS A 1050 -21.21 -19.89 -33.12
CA LYS A 1050 -21.33 -21.35 -33.01
C LYS A 1050 -22.61 -21.87 -33.67
N ALA A 1051 -23.72 -21.15 -33.55
CA ALA A 1051 -25.00 -21.55 -34.13
C ALA A 1051 -24.93 -21.63 -35.66
N GLN A 1052 -24.34 -20.63 -36.31
CA GLN A 1052 -24.12 -20.64 -37.76
C GLN A 1052 -23.25 -21.83 -38.20
N LEU A 1053 -22.18 -22.14 -37.47
CA LEU A 1053 -21.35 -23.31 -37.76
C LEU A 1053 -22.18 -24.60 -37.71
N VAL A 1054 -23.02 -24.77 -36.68
CA VAL A 1054 -23.88 -25.95 -36.54
C VAL A 1054 -24.90 -26.03 -37.67
N PHE A 1055 -25.62 -24.95 -37.96
CA PHE A 1055 -26.63 -24.93 -39.02
C PHE A 1055 -26.05 -25.22 -40.39
N THR A 1056 -24.86 -24.68 -40.70
CA THR A 1056 -24.19 -24.93 -41.98
C THR A 1056 -23.74 -26.38 -42.11
N VAL A 1057 -23.14 -26.97 -41.07
CA VAL A 1057 -22.75 -28.38 -41.06
C VAL A 1057 -23.96 -29.30 -41.20
N SER A 1058 -25.02 -29.06 -40.41
CA SER A 1058 -26.26 -29.84 -40.51
C SER A 1058 -26.94 -29.71 -41.88
N GLY A 1059 -26.96 -28.50 -42.46
CA GLY A 1059 -27.47 -28.27 -43.81
C GLY A 1059 -26.68 -29.01 -44.88
N LEU A 1060 -25.34 -29.03 -44.77
CA LEU A 1060 -24.47 -29.78 -45.69
C LEU A 1060 -24.71 -31.30 -45.58
N VAL A 1061 -24.83 -31.82 -44.36
CA VAL A 1061 -25.13 -33.24 -44.11
C VAL A 1061 -26.48 -33.60 -44.72
N LEU A 1062 -27.52 -32.79 -44.51
CA LEU A 1062 -28.84 -33.02 -45.10
C LEU A 1062 -28.77 -32.98 -46.64
N ALA A 1063 -28.06 -32.01 -47.22
CA ALA A 1063 -27.84 -31.93 -48.65
C ALA A 1063 -27.15 -33.18 -49.20
N ILE A 1064 -26.14 -33.72 -48.51
CA ILE A 1064 -25.47 -34.97 -48.90
C ILE A 1064 -26.44 -36.15 -48.81
N VAL A 1065 -27.20 -36.28 -47.72
CA VAL A 1065 -28.18 -37.36 -47.54
C VAL A 1065 -29.25 -37.35 -48.63
N VAL A 1066 -29.70 -36.17 -49.07
CA VAL A 1066 -30.69 -36.00 -50.13
C VAL A 1066 -30.09 -36.23 -51.52
N THR A 1067 -28.91 -35.69 -51.80
CA THR A 1067 -28.29 -35.76 -53.14
C THR A 1067 -27.68 -37.13 -53.44
N ARG A 1068 -27.16 -37.83 -52.44
CA ARG A 1068 -26.55 -39.17 -52.61
C ARG A 1068 -27.46 -40.19 -53.30
N PRO A 1069 -28.75 -40.38 -52.92
CA PRO A 1069 -29.65 -41.27 -53.65
C PRO A 1069 -30.02 -40.72 -55.04
N MET A 1070 -30.14 -39.40 -55.22
CA MET A 1070 -30.41 -38.79 -56.54
C MET A 1070 -29.28 -39.08 -57.54
N VAL A 1071 -28.02 -38.94 -57.10
CA VAL A 1071 -26.84 -39.25 -57.92
C VAL A 1071 -26.75 -40.75 -58.20
N LYS A 1072 -26.96 -41.61 -57.19
CA LYS A 1072 -26.99 -43.07 -57.39
C LYS A 1072 -28.06 -43.48 -58.41
N ARG A 1073 -29.26 -42.91 -58.33
CA ARG A 1073 -30.35 -43.16 -59.28
C ARG A 1073 -29.98 -42.69 -60.68
N LYS A 1074 -29.41 -41.49 -60.82
CA LYS A 1074 -28.95 -40.96 -62.12
C LYS A 1074 -27.85 -41.81 -62.73
N MET A 1075 -26.86 -42.24 -61.95
CA MET A 1075 -25.79 -43.15 -62.40
C MET A 1075 -26.34 -44.53 -62.79
N LEU A 1076 -27.30 -45.07 -62.06
CA LEU A 1076 -27.95 -46.34 -62.41
C LEU A 1076 -28.70 -46.21 -63.75
N GLN A 1077 -29.47 -45.14 -63.95
CA GLN A 1077 -30.18 -44.87 -65.21
C GLN A 1077 -29.22 -44.73 -66.39
N GLN A 1078 -28.10 -44.00 -66.22
CA GLN A 1078 -27.07 -43.89 -67.27
C GLN A 1078 -26.41 -45.23 -67.62
N LYS A 1079 -26.29 -46.16 -66.66
CA LYS A 1079 -25.77 -47.51 -66.92
C LYS A 1079 -26.79 -48.41 -67.62
N TRP A 1080 -28.09 -48.19 -67.39
CA TRP A 1080 -29.17 -49.01 -67.96
C TRP A 1080 -29.60 -48.56 -69.37
N TYR A 1081 -29.46 -47.28 -69.71
CA TYR A 1081 -29.79 -46.72 -71.03
C TYR A 1081 -28.56 -46.46 -71.90
N ARG A 1082 -27.58 -47.37 -71.88
CA ARG A 1082 -26.36 -47.29 -72.70
C ARG A 1082 -26.32 -48.37 -73.76
#